data_AF-A0A3N2NKP3-F1
#
_entry.id   AF-A0A3N2NKP3-F1
#
_cell.length_a   1.000
_cell.length_b   1.000
_cell.length_c   1.000
_cell.angle_alpha   90.00
_cell.angle_beta   90.00
_cell.angle_gamma   90.00
#
_symmetry.space_group_name_H-M   'P 1'
#
loop_
_entity.id
_entity.type
_entity.pdbx_description
1 polymer ?
#
loop_
_entity_poly.entity_id
_entity_poly.type
_entity_poly.pdbx_seq_one_letter_code
_entity_poly.pdbx_strand_id
1 'polypeptide(L)'
;MKRGLNLGLILSAISFPMVAFAASEEVSSPDGKTVVTVTDTDGRPEYAVSYDGRRFVMPSPLGLRTNVGDFTGSLSLVGNTPGQTVADSYSLPNIKKSRVEYRANRREFTFGRDGKPAFDVIFEVSDNNVAFRYRLHPQGEERCCVVESEATGFVMPEGTTTFLCPQSKPMGGFARTSPSYETSYTLDDSTGKNGWGEGYSFPCLFRNGDAGWVLVSETGIAGDYCASHLSGQEGGLYTVAYPQPGEMNGFGSTSASVSVPGMTPWRTVTIGASLAPIVETTVAFDVVRPLYEPSKKYEYGRGTWSWIIKMDSSCNYDEQRAYIDFAADMGYESVLVDALWDAQIGYNKVAELARYGKSKGVDLYLWYNSNGSWNDAPQGPRGVMNDIVKRRKDMAWMRKIGIRGIKVDFFGGDKQETMRLYHDILADANDYGLLVIFHGCTLPRGWERMYPNYAASEAVLASENLHFSQGSCDAEAMNACIHPFVRNTVGSMDFGGSALNRYYNADNAPRGSRRVTSDVFALATAILFQSPVQHFALAPNNLEDAPVWAMDFMKAVPTTWDEVRYIDGYPGRYVVLGRRHGDTWYIAGVNAGEKPYSISVELPEEMRGRPLALYSDDKSLNGSMRECRADKKGRVKVTVPCNGGFVITGRPDPDFHVYLCFGQSNMEGAAPFEAVDTCGIDPRFMMMAAVDMPALNREKGRWYSAVPPLTRENTGLCPADYFGRALLEKMPRNSRVGVVNVAVGGCRIELFDTDSCETVLAEGPDWLRGTSAMYDSNPYKRLVGMAREAKRSGVIKGILLHQGESNTGDVTWLDKVGKIYNRLIADLGLDPQNVPLIAGEMLAGEEGGLCASMNPIVNRLSETVPNSAVVSSAGCKGAPDGLHFTAEGYRELGRRYAEAVMSLGKKNK
;
A
#
# COMPACT_ATOMS: atom_id res chain seq x y z
N MET A 1 58.38 66.92 -54.76
CA MET A 1 57.10 66.51 -55.40
C MET A 1 57.08 64.99 -55.51
N LYS A 2 55.90 64.40 -55.35
CA LYS A 2 55.63 63.02 -54.90
C LYS A 2 56.09 61.93 -55.89
N ARG A 3 56.60 60.82 -55.33
CA ARG A 3 56.72 59.49 -55.94
C ARG A 3 55.38 58.73 -55.79
N GLY A 4 55.00 57.91 -56.76
CA GLY A 4 54.04 56.79 -56.66
C GLY A 4 54.42 55.79 -57.75
N LEU A 5 54.91 54.56 -57.51
CA LEU A 5 54.52 53.39 -56.70
C LEU A 5 53.37 52.58 -57.31
N ASN A 6 53.76 51.48 -57.94
CA ASN A 6 52.96 50.36 -58.46
C ASN A 6 52.19 49.65 -57.33
N LEU A 7 51.00 49.13 -57.64
CA LEU A 7 50.34 48.09 -56.85
C LEU A 7 49.75 47.02 -57.78
N GLY A 8 50.35 45.83 -57.76
CA GLY A 8 49.77 44.60 -58.31
C GLY A 8 48.90 43.92 -57.25
N LEU A 9 47.71 43.50 -57.65
CA LEU A 9 46.72 42.85 -56.80
C LEU A 9 47.00 41.33 -56.76
N ILE A 10 47.29 40.79 -55.57
CA ILE A 10 47.34 39.35 -55.29
C ILE A 10 46.02 38.99 -54.58
N LEU A 11 45.18 38.15 -55.20
CA LEU A 11 44.02 37.54 -54.55
C LEU A 11 44.47 36.29 -53.77
N SER A 12 44.46 36.38 -52.44
CA SER A 12 44.58 35.20 -51.55
C SER A 12 43.20 34.60 -51.31
N ALA A 13 43.01 33.33 -51.69
CA ALA A 13 41.84 32.55 -51.34
C ALA A 13 41.90 32.13 -49.86
N ILE A 14 41.05 32.74 -49.03
CA ILE A 14 40.87 32.37 -47.62
C ILE A 14 39.90 31.18 -47.58
N SER A 15 40.42 29.98 -47.29
CA SER A 15 39.60 28.81 -46.97
C SER A 15 39.13 28.93 -45.53
N PHE A 16 37.84 29.21 -45.32
CA PHE A 16 37.21 29.09 -44.01
C PHE A 16 37.01 27.60 -43.69
N PRO A 17 37.47 27.09 -42.54
CA PRO A 17 37.10 25.75 -42.09
C PRO A 17 35.60 25.76 -41.76
N MET A 18 34.84 24.97 -42.51
CA MET A 18 33.43 24.70 -42.23
C MET A 18 33.38 23.81 -40.99
N VAL A 19 33.16 24.40 -39.82
CA VAL A 19 32.88 23.64 -38.59
C VAL A 19 31.48 23.05 -38.76
N ALA A 20 31.42 21.75 -39.06
CA ALA A 20 30.17 21.01 -39.04
C ALA A 20 29.67 20.98 -37.58
N PHE A 21 28.60 21.71 -37.29
CA PHE A 21 27.90 21.57 -36.02
C PHE A 21 27.22 20.19 -36.01
N ALA A 22 27.51 19.37 -34.99
CA ALA A 22 26.79 18.12 -34.75
C ALA A 22 25.28 18.38 -34.65
N ALA A 23 24.47 17.48 -35.20
CA ALA A 23 23.02 17.61 -35.13
C ALA A 23 22.58 17.41 -33.67
N SER A 24 21.95 18.44 -33.09
CA SER A 24 21.40 18.39 -31.72
C SER A 24 19.88 18.37 -31.81
N GLU A 25 19.27 17.39 -31.17
CA GLU A 25 17.82 17.22 -31.13
C GLU A 25 17.33 17.14 -29.69
N GLU A 26 16.08 17.53 -29.43
CA GLU A 26 15.56 17.63 -28.06
C GLU A 26 14.19 16.98 -27.86
N VAL A 27 13.90 16.61 -26.62
CA VAL A 27 12.55 16.28 -26.15
C VAL A 27 12.36 16.88 -24.75
N SER A 28 11.26 17.61 -24.56
CA SER A 28 10.95 18.30 -23.31
C SER A 28 9.75 17.67 -22.61
N SER A 29 9.66 17.82 -21.28
CA SER A 29 8.47 17.49 -20.49
C SER A 29 7.25 18.30 -20.95
N PRO A 30 6.03 17.88 -20.55
CA PRO A 30 4.81 18.66 -20.77
C PRO A 30 4.88 20.11 -20.24
N ASP A 31 5.52 20.33 -19.10
CA ASP A 31 5.73 21.68 -18.53
C ASP A 31 6.95 22.43 -19.10
N GLY A 32 7.75 21.77 -19.96
CA GLY A 32 8.94 22.32 -20.60
C GLY A 32 10.16 22.47 -19.70
N LYS A 33 10.12 22.09 -18.42
CA LYS A 33 11.24 22.28 -17.49
C LYS A 33 12.30 21.21 -17.61
N THR A 34 11.91 19.95 -17.80
CA THR A 34 12.84 18.85 -18.03
C THR A 34 13.10 18.74 -19.51
N VAL A 35 14.35 18.89 -19.94
CA VAL A 35 14.72 18.79 -21.36
C VAL A 35 15.86 17.79 -21.51
N VAL A 36 15.68 16.85 -22.43
CA VAL A 36 16.73 15.92 -22.87
C VAL A 36 17.26 16.42 -24.20
N THR A 37 18.57 16.67 -24.26
CA THR A 37 19.30 16.95 -25.49
C THR A 37 20.00 15.67 -25.94
N VAL A 38 19.89 15.31 -27.22
CA VAL A 38 20.51 14.11 -27.83
C VAL A 38 21.44 14.54 -28.97
N THR A 39 22.65 14.00 -28.97
CA THR A 39 23.73 14.37 -29.91
C THR A 39 24.57 13.16 -30.34
N ASP A 40 25.39 13.33 -31.38
CA ASP A 40 26.40 12.38 -31.86
C ASP A 40 27.81 13.00 -31.90
N THR A 41 28.41 13.27 -30.75
CA THR A 41 29.73 13.92 -30.66
C THR A 41 30.85 12.99 -31.14
N ASP A 42 31.55 13.35 -32.22
CA ASP A 42 32.64 12.56 -32.82
C ASP A 42 32.27 11.08 -33.07
N GLY A 43 31.03 10.86 -33.51
CA GLY A 43 30.50 9.53 -33.79
C GLY A 43 30.10 8.75 -32.54
N ARG A 44 29.96 9.39 -31.37
CA ARG A 44 29.52 8.77 -30.12
C ARG A 44 28.13 9.30 -29.75
N PRO A 45 27.11 8.43 -29.69
CA PRO A 45 25.78 8.79 -29.21
C PRO A 45 25.84 9.28 -27.76
N GLU A 46 25.26 10.45 -27.49
CA GLU A 46 25.23 11.07 -26.17
C GLU A 46 23.86 11.68 -25.87
N TYR A 47 23.56 11.81 -24.58
CA TYR A 47 22.44 12.62 -24.10
C TYR A 47 22.82 13.45 -22.88
N ALA A 48 22.08 14.53 -22.64
CA ALA A 48 22.21 15.34 -21.43
C ALA A 48 20.82 15.76 -20.95
N VAL A 49 20.65 15.92 -19.64
CA VAL A 49 19.37 16.30 -19.03
C VAL A 49 19.52 17.64 -18.32
N SER A 50 18.66 18.60 -18.66
CA SER A 50 18.50 19.84 -17.92
C SER A 50 17.14 19.90 -17.23
N TYR A 51 17.10 20.60 -16.10
CA TYR A 51 15.89 20.94 -15.36
C TYR A 51 15.91 22.44 -15.07
N ASP A 52 14.88 23.15 -15.54
CA ASP A 52 14.73 24.60 -15.37
C ASP A 52 15.99 25.37 -15.81
N GLY A 53 16.53 24.98 -16.98
CA GLY A 53 17.72 25.57 -17.58
C GLY A 53 19.06 25.16 -16.97
N ARG A 54 19.10 24.35 -15.91
CA ARG A 54 20.33 23.87 -15.27
C ARG A 54 20.64 22.43 -15.66
N ARG A 55 21.90 22.09 -15.92
CA ARG A 55 22.31 20.70 -16.21
C ARG A 55 22.26 19.85 -14.94
N PHE A 56 21.49 18.75 -14.98
CA PHE A 56 21.40 17.76 -13.91
C PHE A 56 22.14 16.47 -14.28
N VAL A 57 22.18 16.12 -15.56
CA VAL A 57 23.03 15.07 -16.13
C VAL A 57 23.82 15.70 -17.27
N MET A 58 25.15 15.62 -17.18
CA MET A 58 26.09 16.14 -18.20
C MET A 58 26.04 15.24 -19.45
N PRO A 59 26.62 15.64 -20.59
CA PRO A 59 26.73 14.77 -21.76
C PRO A 59 27.24 13.38 -21.36
N SER A 60 26.38 12.39 -21.60
CA SER A 60 26.53 11.03 -21.09
C SER A 60 26.37 10.03 -22.23
N PRO A 61 27.19 8.96 -22.26
CA PRO A 61 27.22 8.04 -23.38
C PRO A 61 25.95 7.20 -23.50
N LEU A 62 25.60 6.89 -24.74
CA LEU A 62 24.60 5.90 -25.14
C LEU A 62 25.28 4.86 -26.05
N GLY A 63 24.77 3.62 -26.03
CA GLY A 63 25.22 2.60 -26.96
C GLY A 63 25.23 1.20 -26.39
N LEU A 64 25.31 0.23 -27.29
CA LEU A 64 25.23 -1.20 -26.98
C LEU A 64 26.36 -1.95 -27.68
N ARG A 65 27.01 -2.86 -26.96
CA ARG A 65 27.88 -3.88 -27.57
C ARG A 65 27.08 -5.16 -27.71
N THR A 66 27.07 -5.74 -28.90
CA THR A 66 26.28 -6.93 -29.20
C THR A 66 27.07 -7.93 -30.03
N ASN A 67 26.63 -9.18 -30.06
CA ASN A 67 27.23 -10.19 -30.94
C ASN A 67 26.96 -9.96 -32.44
N VAL A 68 26.05 -9.04 -32.80
CA VAL A 68 25.75 -8.65 -34.19
C VAL A 68 26.42 -7.34 -34.61
N GLY A 69 27.10 -6.65 -33.67
CA GLY A 69 27.79 -5.41 -33.94
C GLY A 69 28.14 -4.61 -32.68
N ASP A 70 29.21 -3.80 -32.80
CA ASP A 70 29.58 -2.81 -31.79
C ASP A 70 28.95 -1.44 -32.13
N PHE A 71 27.97 -1.05 -31.33
CA PHE A 71 27.21 0.19 -31.44
C PHE A 71 27.53 1.15 -30.29
N THR A 72 28.76 1.12 -29.79
CA THR A 72 29.24 2.05 -28.75
C THR A 72 29.92 3.30 -29.31
N GLY A 73 30.15 3.36 -30.63
CA GLY A 73 30.74 4.52 -31.32
C GLY A 73 30.74 4.36 -32.84
N SER A 74 31.31 5.32 -33.56
CA SER A 74 31.22 5.42 -35.02
C SER A 74 29.77 5.36 -35.54
N LEU A 75 28.87 6.09 -34.88
CA LEU A 75 27.45 6.20 -35.21
C LEU A 75 27.09 7.67 -35.43
N SER A 76 26.14 7.93 -36.31
CA SER A 76 25.53 9.25 -36.45
C SER A 76 24.05 9.23 -36.11
N LEU A 77 23.50 10.38 -35.71
CA LEU A 77 22.07 10.59 -35.57
C LEU A 77 21.46 10.71 -36.97
N VAL A 78 20.83 9.63 -37.45
CA VAL A 78 20.35 9.52 -38.84
C VAL A 78 18.85 9.79 -39.00
N GLY A 79 18.11 9.85 -37.90
CA GLY A 79 16.67 10.12 -37.92
C GLY A 79 16.08 10.35 -36.54
N ASN A 80 14.88 10.92 -36.52
CA ASN A 80 14.08 11.05 -35.32
C ASN A 80 12.59 11.08 -35.67
N THR A 81 11.73 10.80 -34.69
CA THR A 81 10.27 10.96 -34.82
C THR A 81 9.82 12.35 -34.40
N PRO A 82 8.67 12.84 -34.90
CA PRO A 82 7.98 13.97 -34.29
C PRO A 82 7.64 13.66 -32.82
N GLY A 83 7.70 14.67 -31.96
CA GLY A 83 7.31 14.53 -30.57
C GLY A 83 5.85 14.08 -30.43
N GLN A 84 5.59 13.09 -29.59
CA GLN A 84 4.27 12.53 -29.31
C GLN A 84 3.92 12.71 -27.83
N THR A 85 2.75 13.26 -27.50
CA THR A 85 2.25 13.18 -26.13
C THR A 85 1.77 11.76 -25.82
N VAL A 86 2.25 11.20 -24.72
CA VAL A 86 1.80 9.94 -24.15
C VAL A 86 1.03 10.24 -22.86
N ALA A 87 -0.10 9.59 -22.69
CA ALA A 87 -0.91 9.67 -21.49
C ALA A 87 -1.42 8.28 -21.11
N ASP A 88 -1.55 8.04 -19.81
CA ASP A 88 -2.07 6.80 -19.25
C ASP A 88 -2.73 7.08 -17.90
N SER A 89 -3.71 6.26 -17.53
CA SER A 89 -4.41 6.36 -16.25
C SER A 89 -4.61 4.96 -15.69
N TYR A 90 -4.14 4.72 -14.47
CA TYR A 90 -4.20 3.39 -13.86
C TYR A 90 -4.39 3.44 -12.35
N SER A 91 -4.93 2.36 -11.81
CA SER A 91 -5.13 2.17 -10.38
C SER A 91 -4.36 0.97 -9.86
N LEU A 92 -3.54 1.18 -8.84
CA LEU A 92 -2.71 0.16 -8.20
C LEU A 92 -2.75 0.33 -6.67
N PRO A 93 -3.51 -0.49 -5.95
CA PRO A 93 -3.62 -0.37 -4.49
C PRO A 93 -2.32 -0.74 -3.74
N ASN A 94 -1.37 -1.38 -4.41
CA ASN A 94 -0.13 -1.91 -3.84
C ASN A 94 1.09 -0.98 -3.95
N ILE A 95 0.92 0.27 -4.41
CA ILE A 95 1.99 1.27 -4.48
C ILE A 95 1.69 2.48 -3.57
N LYS A 96 2.61 3.46 -3.55
CA LYS A 96 2.52 4.70 -2.76
C LYS A 96 1.34 5.63 -3.11
N LYS A 97 0.70 5.43 -4.27
CA LYS A 97 -0.39 6.26 -4.81
C LYS A 97 -1.37 5.39 -5.60
N SER A 98 -2.60 5.23 -5.10
CA SER A 98 -3.53 4.23 -5.64
C SER A 98 -4.09 4.55 -7.02
N ARG A 99 -4.09 5.83 -7.43
CA ARG A 99 -4.51 6.28 -8.77
C ARG A 99 -3.46 7.23 -9.34
N VAL A 100 -2.93 6.88 -10.51
CA VAL A 100 -1.91 7.66 -11.21
C VAL A 100 -2.47 8.15 -12.54
N GLU A 101 -2.30 9.45 -12.79
CA GLU A 101 -2.52 10.07 -14.09
C GLU A 101 -1.13 10.40 -14.64
N TYR A 102 -0.69 9.63 -15.64
CA TYR A 102 0.62 9.77 -16.25
C TYR A 102 0.53 10.59 -17.52
N ARG A 103 1.46 11.54 -17.68
CA ARG A 103 1.63 12.33 -18.90
C ARG A 103 3.11 12.57 -19.17
N ALA A 104 3.52 12.35 -20.40
CA ALA A 104 4.88 12.58 -20.87
C ALA A 104 4.89 12.99 -22.34
N ASN A 105 6.02 13.51 -22.81
CA ASN A 105 6.30 13.58 -24.24
C ASN A 105 7.31 12.49 -24.60
N ARG A 106 7.01 11.75 -25.67
CA ARG A 106 7.83 10.70 -26.24
C ARG A 106 8.51 11.19 -27.52
N ARG A 107 9.79 10.85 -27.69
CA ARG A 107 10.51 11.00 -28.96
C ARG A 107 11.48 9.83 -29.15
N GLU A 108 11.66 9.41 -30.39
CA GLU A 108 12.58 8.34 -30.77
C GLU A 108 13.69 8.91 -31.63
N PHE A 109 14.94 8.52 -31.35
CA PHE A 109 16.14 8.97 -32.05
C PHE A 109 16.87 7.77 -32.62
N THR A 110 17.05 7.72 -33.94
CA THR A 110 17.69 6.60 -34.64
C THR A 110 19.16 6.90 -34.86
N PHE A 111 20.01 6.04 -34.33
CA PHE A 111 21.45 6.05 -34.59
C PHE A 111 21.81 4.98 -35.61
N GLY A 112 22.72 5.29 -36.53
CA GLY A 112 23.11 4.39 -37.60
C GLY A 112 24.55 4.55 -38.04
N ARG A 113 25.02 3.59 -38.82
CA ARG A 113 26.33 3.60 -39.49
C ARG A 113 26.12 3.24 -40.96
N ASP A 114 26.78 3.97 -41.86
CA ASP A 114 26.74 3.71 -43.30
C ASP A 114 25.32 3.61 -43.89
N GLY A 115 24.40 4.46 -43.41
CA GLY A 115 23.00 4.47 -43.83
C GLY A 115 22.14 3.32 -43.30
N LYS A 116 22.66 2.47 -42.41
CA LYS A 116 21.93 1.39 -41.74
C LYS A 116 21.61 1.75 -40.28
N PRO A 117 20.34 1.64 -39.84
CA PRO A 117 19.98 1.80 -38.43
C PRO A 117 20.64 0.74 -37.55
N ALA A 118 21.29 1.18 -36.47
CA ALA A 118 21.82 0.32 -35.42
C ALA A 118 20.75 0.08 -34.34
N PHE A 119 20.31 1.18 -33.72
CA PHE A 119 19.25 1.18 -32.70
C PHE A 119 18.49 2.50 -32.71
N ASP A 120 17.30 2.49 -32.12
CA ASP A 120 16.63 3.72 -31.67
C ASP A 120 16.82 3.88 -30.17
N VAL A 121 16.89 5.12 -29.70
CA VAL A 121 16.69 5.46 -28.28
C VAL A 121 15.34 6.14 -28.15
N ILE A 122 14.48 5.54 -27.34
CA ILE A 122 13.12 6.03 -27.07
C ILE A 122 13.19 6.74 -25.73
N PHE A 123 12.88 8.04 -25.71
CA PHE A 123 12.73 8.81 -24.47
C PHE A 123 11.26 9.10 -24.21
N GLU A 124 10.85 8.95 -22.95
CA GLU A 124 9.59 9.47 -22.39
C GLU A 124 9.93 10.41 -21.25
N VAL A 125 9.58 11.69 -21.42
CA VAL A 125 9.91 12.76 -20.49
C VAL A 125 8.64 13.29 -19.85
N SER A 126 8.43 13.02 -18.56
CA SER A 126 7.42 13.67 -17.72
C SER A 126 8.07 14.81 -16.91
N ASP A 127 7.26 15.60 -16.22
CA ASP A 127 7.71 16.87 -15.60
C ASP A 127 8.97 16.73 -14.73
N ASN A 128 9.14 15.60 -14.04
CA ASN A 128 10.30 15.32 -13.18
C ASN A 128 11.00 13.99 -13.49
N ASN A 129 10.68 13.33 -14.61
CA ASN A 129 11.27 12.04 -14.92
C ASN A 129 11.67 11.93 -16.38
N VAL A 130 12.82 11.32 -16.61
CA VAL A 130 13.24 10.82 -17.92
C VAL A 130 13.28 9.30 -17.83
N ALA A 131 12.48 8.62 -18.65
CA ALA A 131 12.59 7.19 -18.88
C ALA A 131 13.09 6.97 -20.31
N PHE A 132 14.12 6.14 -20.49
CA PHE A 132 14.61 5.82 -21.83
C PHE A 132 15.01 4.36 -21.99
N ARG A 133 14.93 3.85 -23.21
CA ARG A 133 15.37 2.50 -23.57
C ARG A 133 15.81 2.42 -25.02
N TYR A 134 16.53 1.36 -25.36
CA TYR A 134 16.93 1.08 -26.74
C TYR A 134 15.92 0.16 -27.42
N ARG A 135 15.67 0.41 -28.70
CA ARG A 135 15.11 -0.55 -29.65
C ARG A 135 16.24 -1.04 -30.55
N LEU A 136 16.61 -2.32 -30.44
CA LEU A 136 17.60 -2.92 -31.33
C LEU A 136 16.96 -3.32 -32.65
N HIS A 137 17.57 -2.95 -33.77
CA HIS A 137 17.14 -3.34 -35.10
C HIS A 137 17.88 -4.59 -35.59
N PRO A 138 17.24 -5.46 -36.40
CA PRO A 138 17.93 -6.53 -37.11
C PRO A 138 19.08 -5.99 -37.97
N GLN A 139 20.22 -6.68 -37.98
CA GLN A 139 21.43 -6.28 -38.72
C GLN A 139 21.60 -7.07 -40.03
N GLY A 140 20.49 -7.32 -40.73
CA GLY A 140 20.42 -8.28 -41.83
C GLY A 140 19.24 -9.24 -41.66
N GLU A 141 19.51 -10.54 -41.71
CA GLU A 141 18.49 -11.59 -41.55
C GLU A 141 18.38 -12.10 -40.11
N GLU A 142 19.15 -11.54 -39.17
CA GLU A 142 19.16 -11.92 -37.76
C GLU A 142 17.77 -11.77 -37.12
N ARG A 143 17.42 -12.75 -36.29
CA ARG A 143 16.15 -12.78 -35.53
C ARG A 143 16.35 -12.69 -34.03
N CYS A 144 17.58 -12.83 -33.56
CA CYS A 144 17.97 -12.69 -32.16
C CYS A 144 19.33 -12.00 -32.04
N CYS A 145 19.60 -11.48 -30.86
CA CYS A 145 20.81 -10.74 -30.50
C CYS A 145 21.20 -11.07 -29.06
N VAL A 146 22.50 -11.10 -28.80
CA VAL A 146 23.06 -11.10 -27.45
C VAL A 146 23.64 -9.72 -27.20
N VAL A 147 23.07 -8.99 -26.25
CA VAL A 147 23.62 -7.72 -25.76
C VAL A 147 24.66 -8.04 -24.70
N GLU A 148 25.90 -7.78 -25.03
CA GLU A 148 27.07 -8.15 -24.24
C GLU A 148 27.34 -7.13 -23.13
N SER A 149 27.15 -5.84 -23.43
CA SER A 149 27.26 -4.73 -22.47
C SER A 149 26.57 -3.45 -22.99
N GLU A 150 26.37 -2.48 -22.10
CA GLU A 150 25.92 -1.14 -22.45
C GLU A 150 27.01 -0.11 -22.21
N ALA A 151 27.13 0.86 -23.11
CA ALA A 151 27.89 2.09 -22.88
C ALA A 151 27.08 3.12 -22.09
N THR A 152 25.77 2.89 -21.88
CA THR A 152 24.85 3.80 -21.18
C THR A 152 25.47 4.36 -19.91
N GLY A 153 25.59 5.68 -19.84
CA GLY A 153 26.20 6.38 -18.72
C GLY A 153 25.36 7.50 -18.12
N PHE A 154 25.83 7.96 -16.97
CA PHE A 154 25.30 9.09 -16.22
C PHE A 154 26.49 9.87 -15.66
N VAL A 155 26.85 10.97 -16.32
CA VAL A 155 27.91 11.87 -15.86
C VAL A 155 27.28 12.93 -14.96
N MET A 156 27.66 12.90 -13.69
CA MET A 156 27.17 13.87 -12.72
C MET A 156 27.97 15.18 -12.79
N PRO A 157 27.36 16.35 -12.53
CA PRO A 157 28.09 17.61 -12.42
C PRO A 157 29.19 17.56 -11.35
N GLU A 158 30.24 18.37 -11.52
CA GLU A 158 31.29 18.53 -10.51
C GLU A 158 30.70 18.99 -9.16
N GLY A 159 31.22 18.45 -8.05
CA GLY A 159 30.75 18.75 -6.70
C GLY A 159 29.49 17.99 -6.27
N THR A 160 28.96 17.09 -7.10
CA THR A 160 27.86 16.19 -6.74
C THR A 160 28.27 15.26 -5.59
N THR A 161 27.35 15.02 -4.64
CA THR A 161 27.50 13.98 -3.59
C THR A 161 26.54 12.81 -3.83
N THR A 162 26.83 11.66 -3.22
CA THR A 162 26.16 10.39 -3.51
C THR A 162 25.61 9.71 -2.24
N PHE A 163 24.53 8.95 -2.41
CA PHE A 163 23.87 8.17 -1.35
C PHE A 163 23.64 6.74 -1.85
N LEU A 164 24.71 5.95 -1.89
CA LEU A 164 24.76 4.69 -2.63
C LEU A 164 25.09 3.52 -1.72
N CYS A 165 24.51 2.36 -2.01
CA CYS A 165 24.90 1.08 -1.41
C CYS A 165 25.71 0.26 -2.44
N PRO A 166 26.86 -0.33 -2.04
CA PRO A 166 27.72 -1.04 -2.97
C PRO A 166 27.12 -2.39 -3.36
N GLN A 167 27.36 -2.82 -4.60
CA GLN A 167 27.06 -4.19 -5.01
C GLN A 167 28.06 -5.15 -4.34
N SER A 168 27.56 -6.22 -3.73
CA SER A 168 28.42 -7.24 -3.13
C SER A 168 29.03 -8.15 -4.18
N LYS A 169 30.16 -8.78 -3.86
CA LYS A 169 30.70 -9.89 -4.65
C LYS A 169 29.77 -11.11 -4.59
N PRO A 170 29.71 -11.93 -5.65
CA PRO A 170 28.90 -13.13 -5.67
C PRO A 170 29.45 -14.18 -4.71
N MET A 171 28.55 -15.06 -4.28
CA MET A 171 28.87 -16.24 -3.48
C MET A 171 29.49 -15.91 -2.10
N GLY A 172 29.23 -14.71 -1.59
CA GLY A 172 29.51 -14.28 -0.23
C GLY A 172 28.29 -14.43 0.70
N GLY A 173 28.36 -13.81 1.88
CA GLY A 173 27.24 -13.78 2.82
C GLY A 173 26.88 -15.14 3.43
N PHE A 174 25.71 -15.21 4.06
CA PHE A 174 25.17 -16.44 4.62
C PHE A 174 25.03 -17.51 3.53
N ALA A 175 25.64 -18.67 3.72
CA ALA A 175 25.50 -19.82 2.81
C ALA A 175 25.69 -19.51 1.30
N ARG A 176 26.57 -18.54 0.98
CA ARG A 176 26.90 -18.10 -0.38
C ARG A 176 25.71 -17.52 -1.16
N THR A 177 24.77 -16.85 -0.49
CA THR A 177 23.54 -16.31 -1.13
C THR A 177 23.72 -14.95 -1.80
N SER A 178 24.83 -14.24 -1.57
CA SER A 178 25.05 -12.93 -2.21
C SER A 178 25.27 -13.04 -3.73
N PRO A 179 24.86 -12.02 -4.52
CA PRO A 179 24.28 -10.74 -4.09
C PRO A 179 22.78 -10.80 -3.75
N SER A 180 22.40 -10.13 -2.65
CA SER A 180 21.02 -10.06 -2.12
C SER A 180 20.51 -8.63 -1.91
N TYR A 181 21.27 -7.61 -2.36
CA TYR A 181 20.95 -6.18 -2.19
C TYR A 181 20.96 -5.71 -0.70
N GLU A 182 21.65 -6.45 0.16
CA GLU A 182 21.74 -6.20 1.61
C GLU A 182 23.09 -5.58 1.99
N THR A 183 23.34 -4.36 1.53
CA THR A 183 24.55 -3.61 1.86
C THR A 183 24.21 -2.22 2.40
N SER A 184 25.08 -1.70 3.26
CA SER A 184 24.87 -0.39 3.88
C SER A 184 25.07 0.76 2.90
N TYR A 185 24.30 1.84 3.08
CA TYR A 185 24.49 3.07 2.34
C TYR A 185 25.70 3.85 2.85
N THR A 186 26.49 4.40 1.92
CA THR A 186 27.40 5.52 2.21
C THR A 186 26.69 6.82 1.84
N LEU A 187 26.61 7.75 2.79
CA LEU A 187 25.83 8.98 2.68
C LEU A 187 26.75 10.18 2.39
N ASP A 188 26.32 11.08 1.50
CA ASP A 188 27.06 12.28 1.10
C ASP A 188 28.51 12.03 0.63
N ASP A 189 28.76 10.89 -0.02
CA ASP A 189 30.10 10.56 -0.49
C ASP A 189 30.45 11.28 -1.80
N SER A 190 31.74 11.42 -2.11
CA SER A 190 32.18 12.00 -3.37
C SER A 190 31.85 11.09 -4.56
N THR A 191 31.53 11.70 -5.71
CA THR A 191 31.34 10.96 -6.97
C THR A 191 32.64 10.31 -7.46
N GLY A 192 32.50 9.29 -8.31
CA GLY A 192 33.59 8.67 -9.07
C GLY A 192 34.30 7.50 -8.39
N LYS A 193 33.80 7.06 -7.24
CA LYS A 193 34.18 5.77 -6.63
C LYS A 193 33.42 4.62 -7.29
N ASN A 194 33.93 3.39 -7.16
CA ASN A 194 33.31 2.17 -7.71
C ASN A 194 32.88 1.17 -6.62
N GLY A 195 32.27 1.65 -5.54
CA GLY A 195 31.79 0.82 -4.44
C GLY A 195 32.91 -0.04 -3.82
N TRP A 196 32.67 -1.35 -3.73
CA TRP A 196 33.66 -2.35 -3.30
C TRP A 196 34.40 -3.02 -4.47
N GLY A 197 34.47 -2.34 -5.62
CA GLY A 197 35.03 -2.84 -6.87
C GLY A 197 33.98 -3.32 -7.87
N GLU A 198 32.74 -3.55 -7.41
CA GLU A 198 31.63 -4.07 -8.22
C GLU A 198 30.53 -3.03 -8.46
N GLY A 199 30.79 -1.74 -8.16
CA GLY A 199 29.79 -0.69 -8.34
C GLY A 199 28.71 -0.65 -7.25
N TYR A 200 27.50 -0.23 -7.62
CA TYR A 200 26.38 0.12 -6.73
C TYR A 200 25.06 -0.40 -7.29
N SER A 201 24.27 -1.05 -6.45
CA SER A 201 22.93 -1.52 -6.81
C SER A 201 21.95 -0.35 -6.96
N PHE A 202 20.97 -0.52 -7.84
CA PHE A 202 19.88 0.45 -7.97
C PHE A 202 18.94 0.41 -6.75
N PRO A 203 18.22 1.52 -6.47
CA PRO A 203 18.37 2.83 -7.10
C PRO A 203 19.51 3.65 -6.50
N CYS A 204 20.04 4.61 -7.26
CA CYS A 204 21.22 5.40 -6.90
C CYS A 204 20.85 6.89 -6.79
N LEU A 205 20.99 7.48 -5.61
CA LEU A 205 20.63 8.88 -5.34
C LEU A 205 21.87 9.79 -5.31
N PHE A 206 21.74 10.95 -5.96
CA PHE A 206 22.77 11.97 -6.10
C PHE A 206 22.22 13.34 -5.71
N ARG A 207 23.09 14.21 -5.19
CA ARG A 207 22.79 15.60 -4.85
C ARG A 207 23.75 16.53 -5.59
N ASN A 208 23.21 17.33 -6.51
CA ASN A 208 23.97 18.28 -7.33
C ASN A 208 24.14 19.61 -6.57
N GLY A 209 24.73 19.57 -5.38
CA GLY A 209 24.85 20.73 -4.50
C GLY A 209 23.49 21.38 -4.17
N ASP A 210 23.37 22.68 -4.42
CA ASP A 210 22.13 23.45 -4.21
C ASP A 210 21.19 23.41 -5.43
N ALA A 211 21.59 22.77 -6.54
CA ALA A 211 20.74 22.68 -7.72
C ALA A 211 19.56 21.73 -7.52
N GLY A 212 19.76 20.63 -6.80
CA GLY A 212 18.73 19.63 -6.54
C GLY A 212 19.26 18.20 -6.49
N TRP A 213 18.38 17.25 -6.82
CA TRP A 213 18.55 15.82 -6.63
C TRP A 213 18.32 15.05 -7.93
N VAL A 214 19.04 13.93 -8.07
CA VAL A 214 18.89 12.97 -9.17
C VAL A 214 18.79 11.56 -8.60
N LEU A 215 17.77 10.80 -8.98
CA LEU A 215 17.66 9.37 -8.68
C LEU A 215 17.72 8.56 -9.97
N VAL A 216 18.73 7.70 -10.08
CA VAL A 216 18.91 6.80 -11.22
C VAL A 216 18.45 5.39 -10.83
N SER A 217 17.66 4.75 -11.70
CA SER A 217 17.19 3.38 -11.53
C SER A 217 16.89 2.73 -12.89
N GLU A 218 16.29 1.55 -12.87
CA GLU A 218 15.70 0.89 -14.03
C GLU A 218 14.33 0.27 -13.71
N THR A 219 13.53 -0.02 -14.74
CA THR A 219 12.24 -0.71 -14.61
C THR A 219 11.89 -1.55 -15.85
N GLY A 220 10.93 -2.48 -15.71
CA GLY A 220 10.37 -3.25 -16.83
C GLY A 220 11.12 -4.53 -17.17
N ILE A 221 11.55 -5.29 -16.16
CA ILE A 221 12.28 -6.56 -16.36
C ILE A 221 11.40 -7.75 -15.95
N ALA A 222 11.18 -8.67 -16.90
CA ALA A 222 10.29 -9.82 -16.73
C ALA A 222 10.93 -11.18 -17.04
N GLY A 223 12.27 -11.26 -17.13
CA GLY A 223 13.00 -12.47 -17.58
C GLY A 223 13.43 -12.43 -19.05
N ASP A 224 13.05 -11.38 -19.76
CA ASP A 224 13.46 -11.04 -21.13
C ASP A 224 14.77 -10.25 -21.18
N TYR A 225 15.32 -9.84 -20.03
CA TYR A 225 16.60 -9.17 -19.91
C TYR A 225 17.29 -9.47 -18.57
N CYS A 226 18.56 -9.13 -18.41
CA CYS A 226 19.25 -9.15 -17.12
C CYS A 226 18.97 -7.88 -16.30
N ALA A 227 18.97 -8.00 -14.97
CA ALA A 227 19.02 -6.84 -14.10
C ALA A 227 20.41 -6.18 -14.19
N SER A 228 20.46 -4.87 -13.95
CA SER A 228 21.68 -4.07 -14.04
C SER A 228 21.98 -3.36 -12.73
N HIS A 229 23.18 -2.79 -12.63
CA HIS A 229 23.63 -1.92 -11.55
C HIS A 229 24.53 -0.80 -12.13
N LEU A 230 25.05 0.11 -11.31
CA LEU A 230 25.98 1.16 -11.77
C LEU A 230 27.42 0.85 -11.38
N SER A 231 28.35 0.90 -12.34
CA SER A 231 29.78 0.98 -12.06
C SER A 231 30.23 2.43 -12.13
N GLY A 232 30.89 2.90 -11.06
CA GLY A 232 31.41 4.26 -10.99
C GLY A 232 32.84 4.35 -11.53
N GLN A 233 33.15 5.46 -12.18
CA GLN A 233 34.43 5.75 -12.82
C GLN A 233 34.93 7.14 -12.41
N GLU A 234 36.23 7.39 -12.57
CA GLU A 234 36.79 8.73 -12.36
C GLU A 234 36.06 9.79 -13.20
N GLY A 235 36.04 11.04 -12.71
CA GLY A 235 35.33 12.13 -13.39
C GLY A 235 33.81 12.14 -13.20
N GLY A 236 33.26 11.29 -12.32
CA GLY A 236 31.83 11.31 -11.96
C GLY A 236 30.91 10.61 -12.97
N LEU A 237 31.48 9.80 -13.85
CA LEU A 237 30.74 8.92 -14.75
C LEU A 237 30.30 7.65 -14.02
N TYR A 238 29.02 7.30 -14.15
CA TYR A 238 28.47 6.01 -13.74
C TYR A 238 27.91 5.30 -14.96
N THR A 239 28.38 4.09 -15.26
CA THR A 239 27.93 3.29 -16.41
C THR A 239 27.06 2.12 -15.97
N VAL A 240 26.06 1.78 -16.77
CA VAL A 240 25.26 0.56 -16.60
C VAL A 240 26.17 -0.67 -16.69
N ALA A 241 26.19 -1.47 -15.65
CA ALA A 241 26.93 -2.72 -15.56
C ALA A 241 25.96 -3.90 -15.46
N TYR A 242 26.33 -4.99 -16.13
CA TYR A 242 25.59 -6.26 -16.15
C TYR A 242 26.04 -7.16 -15.00
N PRO A 243 25.27 -8.23 -14.68
CA PRO A 243 25.55 -9.12 -13.56
C PRO A 243 26.96 -9.70 -13.60
N GLN A 244 27.54 -9.96 -12.44
CA GLN A 244 28.90 -10.49 -12.32
C GLN A 244 28.94 -11.97 -12.77
N PRO A 245 30.05 -12.43 -13.39
CA PRO A 245 30.18 -13.81 -13.84
C PRO A 245 29.92 -14.86 -12.76
N GLY A 246 30.36 -14.59 -11.52
CA GLY A 246 30.22 -15.51 -10.38
C GLY A 246 28.82 -15.60 -9.79
N GLU A 247 27.88 -14.72 -10.16
CA GLU A 247 26.49 -14.83 -9.74
C GLU A 247 25.88 -16.15 -10.22
N MET A 248 24.86 -16.62 -9.51
CA MET A 248 24.21 -17.92 -9.72
C MET A 248 25.22 -19.08 -9.67
N ASN A 249 26.21 -18.99 -8.76
CA ASN A 249 27.33 -19.92 -8.65
C ASN A 249 28.14 -20.09 -9.94
N GLY A 250 28.23 -19.05 -10.76
CA GLY A 250 28.90 -19.08 -12.05
C GLY A 250 28.05 -19.60 -13.21
N PHE A 251 26.80 -20.04 -12.97
CA PHE A 251 25.92 -20.56 -14.01
C PHE A 251 25.16 -19.45 -14.75
N GLY A 252 24.82 -19.69 -16.03
CA GLY A 252 24.13 -18.71 -16.86
C GLY A 252 25.01 -17.56 -17.36
N SER A 253 24.58 -16.94 -18.47
CA SER A 253 25.26 -15.79 -19.07
C SER A 253 25.07 -14.51 -18.25
N THR A 254 26.06 -13.62 -18.26
CA THR A 254 25.95 -12.24 -17.76
C THR A 254 25.31 -11.30 -18.79
N SER A 255 25.32 -11.68 -20.07
CA SER A 255 24.73 -10.94 -21.18
C SER A 255 23.24 -11.22 -21.31
N ALA A 256 22.50 -10.33 -21.99
CA ALA A 256 21.08 -10.49 -22.25
C ALA A 256 20.83 -11.04 -23.66
N SER A 257 20.05 -12.10 -23.77
CA SER A 257 19.55 -12.59 -25.07
C SER A 257 18.16 -12.04 -25.35
N VAL A 258 18.00 -11.43 -26.53
CA VAL A 258 16.74 -10.80 -26.98
C VAL A 258 16.39 -11.23 -28.41
N SER A 259 15.11 -11.20 -28.76
CA SER A 259 14.67 -11.23 -30.16
C SER A 259 14.88 -9.86 -30.80
N VAL A 260 15.07 -9.79 -32.12
CA VAL A 260 15.13 -8.51 -32.86
C VAL A 260 13.99 -8.39 -33.89
N PRO A 261 13.27 -7.25 -33.95
CA PRO A 261 13.46 -6.06 -33.13
C PRO A 261 13.13 -6.31 -31.65
N GLY A 262 13.98 -5.81 -30.76
CA GLY A 262 13.96 -6.06 -29.32
C GLY A 262 14.13 -4.79 -28.51
N MET A 263 13.74 -4.82 -27.24
CA MET A 263 13.81 -3.68 -26.34
C MET A 263 14.73 -3.99 -25.16
N THR A 264 15.52 -3.00 -24.74
CA THR A 264 16.12 -3.05 -23.40
C THR A 264 15.06 -2.65 -22.34
N PRO A 265 15.34 -2.92 -21.06
CA PRO A 265 14.60 -2.30 -19.96
C PRO A 265 14.68 -0.78 -20.02
N TRP A 266 13.77 -0.12 -19.29
CA TRP A 266 13.81 1.32 -19.13
C TRP A 266 14.88 1.72 -18.12
N ARG A 267 15.73 2.65 -18.50
CA ARG A 267 16.60 3.43 -17.61
C ARG A 267 15.82 4.66 -17.15
N THR A 268 15.81 4.94 -15.86
CA THR A 268 15.02 6.04 -15.30
C THR A 268 15.89 7.03 -14.56
N VAL A 269 15.65 8.32 -14.79
CA VAL A 269 16.28 9.45 -14.10
C VAL A 269 15.17 10.34 -13.54
N THR A 270 14.98 10.35 -12.23
CA THR A 270 14.06 11.28 -11.55
C THR A 270 14.85 12.49 -11.08
N ILE A 271 14.34 13.70 -11.36
CA ILE A 271 15.03 14.96 -11.04
C ILE A 271 14.11 15.95 -10.32
N GLY A 272 14.68 16.73 -9.41
CA GLY A 272 13.94 17.80 -8.75
C GLY A 272 14.84 18.76 -8.00
N ALA A 273 14.42 20.04 -7.94
CA ALA A 273 15.07 21.04 -7.09
C ALA A 273 14.87 20.77 -5.58
N SER A 274 13.96 19.85 -5.23
CA SER A 274 13.70 19.37 -3.87
C SER A 274 13.59 17.85 -3.88
N LEU A 275 13.44 17.24 -2.70
CA LEU A 275 13.25 15.79 -2.57
C LEU A 275 11.83 15.33 -2.88
N ALA A 276 10.85 16.22 -3.02
CA ALA A 276 9.46 15.84 -3.28
C ALA A 276 9.31 14.96 -4.53
N PRO A 277 9.84 15.35 -5.72
CA PRO A 277 9.78 14.48 -6.89
C PRO A 277 10.47 13.13 -6.70
N ILE A 278 11.54 13.06 -5.90
CA ILE A 278 12.25 11.81 -5.62
C ILE A 278 11.39 10.85 -4.80
N VAL A 279 10.70 11.34 -3.77
CA VAL A 279 9.84 10.54 -2.88
C VAL A 279 8.52 10.17 -3.55
N GLU A 280 7.97 11.08 -4.36
CA GLU A 280 6.62 10.96 -4.91
C GLU A 280 6.58 10.34 -6.32
N THR A 281 7.73 10.11 -6.97
CA THR A 281 7.79 9.56 -8.32
C THR A 281 7.06 8.21 -8.45
N THR A 282 6.41 8.03 -9.59
CA THR A 282 5.76 6.78 -10.05
C THR A 282 6.41 6.21 -11.30
N VAL A 283 7.57 6.73 -11.73
CA VAL A 283 8.21 6.37 -13.03
C VAL A 283 8.49 4.87 -13.17
N ALA A 284 8.77 4.17 -12.07
CA ALA A 284 8.95 2.72 -12.06
C ALA A 284 7.70 1.96 -12.57
N PHE A 285 6.52 2.55 -12.46
CA PHE A 285 5.23 1.97 -12.83
C PHE A 285 4.64 2.61 -14.10
N ASP A 286 4.96 3.87 -14.39
CA ASP A 286 4.36 4.64 -15.48
C ASP A 286 4.59 4.00 -16.87
N VAL A 287 5.82 3.54 -17.11
CA VAL A 287 6.31 3.05 -18.42
C VAL A 287 6.26 1.53 -18.61
N VAL A 288 5.65 0.83 -17.66
CA VAL A 288 5.44 -0.64 -17.71
C VAL A 288 3.95 -0.97 -17.78
N ARG A 289 3.63 -2.22 -18.11
CA ARG A 289 2.25 -2.71 -18.25
C ARG A 289 2.09 -4.07 -17.56
N PRO A 290 0.88 -4.43 -17.11
CA PRO A 290 0.59 -5.78 -16.65
C PRO A 290 0.94 -6.81 -17.73
N LEU A 291 1.59 -7.90 -17.32
CA LEU A 291 1.98 -8.99 -18.22
C LEU A 291 0.89 -10.07 -18.35
N TYR A 292 0.01 -10.15 -17.36
CA TYR A 292 -1.14 -11.04 -17.33
C TYR A 292 -2.23 -10.48 -16.42
N GLU A 293 -3.46 -10.98 -16.60
CA GLU A 293 -4.59 -10.64 -15.76
C GLU A 293 -4.53 -11.34 -14.39
N PRO A 294 -5.04 -10.71 -13.32
CA PRO A 294 -5.15 -11.35 -12.00
C PRO A 294 -6.07 -12.56 -12.06
N SER A 295 -5.70 -13.69 -11.44
CA SER A 295 -6.60 -14.85 -11.37
C SER A 295 -7.76 -14.66 -10.38
N LYS A 296 -7.61 -13.71 -9.44
CA LYS A 296 -8.61 -13.29 -8.48
C LYS A 296 -8.33 -11.86 -8.01
N LYS A 297 -9.28 -11.24 -7.33
CA LYS A 297 -8.99 -10.02 -6.56
C LYS A 297 -8.02 -10.37 -5.42
N TYR A 298 -6.84 -9.77 -5.44
CA TYR A 298 -5.87 -9.92 -4.37
C TYR A 298 -6.16 -8.95 -3.23
N GLU A 299 -6.09 -9.46 -2.01
CA GLU A 299 -6.27 -8.69 -0.79
C GLU A 299 -4.95 -8.64 -0.04
N TYR A 300 -4.57 -7.44 0.38
CA TYR A 300 -3.37 -7.19 1.15
C TYR A 300 -3.72 -6.98 2.63
N GLY A 301 -2.74 -6.69 3.49
CA GLY A 301 -3.01 -6.51 4.91
C GLY A 301 -1.77 -6.60 5.79
N ARG A 302 -2.01 -6.73 7.08
CA ARG A 302 -0.99 -7.00 8.09
C ARG A 302 -0.91 -8.47 8.41
N GLY A 303 0.27 -8.90 8.80
CA GLY A 303 0.47 -10.20 9.40
C GLY A 303 1.46 -10.17 10.55
N THR A 304 1.44 -11.24 11.32
CA THR A 304 2.40 -11.48 12.40
C THR A 304 3.47 -12.46 11.95
N TRP A 305 4.66 -12.36 12.52
CA TRP A 305 5.82 -13.14 12.10
C TRP A 305 6.59 -13.65 13.31
N SER A 306 6.57 -14.97 13.55
CA SER A 306 7.21 -15.53 14.76
C SER A 306 8.73 -15.55 14.67
N TRP A 307 9.27 -15.76 13.47
CA TRP A 307 10.69 -15.99 13.26
C TRP A 307 11.53 -14.74 13.55
N ILE A 308 11.04 -13.53 13.26
CA ILE A 308 11.80 -12.30 13.51
C ILE A 308 12.17 -12.06 14.99
N ILE A 309 11.37 -12.59 15.94
CA ILE A 309 11.64 -12.48 17.37
C ILE A 309 12.22 -13.77 17.96
N LYS A 310 11.76 -14.95 17.50
CA LYS A 310 12.08 -16.25 18.10
C LYS A 310 12.95 -17.16 17.21
N MET A 311 13.31 -16.72 16.01
CA MET A 311 14.15 -17.42 15.04
C MET A 311 13.60 -18.81 14.69
N ASP A 312 14.47 -19.71 14.24
CA ASP A 312 14.13 -21.07 13.82
C ASP A 312 13.36 -21.88 14.89
N SER A 313 13.59 -21.60 16.17
CA SER A 313 12.89 -22.30 17.27
C SER A 313 11.38 -22.07 17.28
N SER A 314 10.93 -21.01 16.59
CA SER A 314 9.52 -20.67 16.46
C SER A 314 8.77 -21.50 15.43
N CYS A 315 9.46 -22.26 14.58
CA CYS A 315 8.85 -23.03 13.51
C CYS A 315 8.26 -24.37 14.02
N ASN A 316 7.34 -24.28 14.97
CA ASN A 316 6.64 -25.43 15.53
C ASN A 316 5.12 -25.15 15.62
N TYR A 317 4.32 -26.22 15.65
CA TYR A 317 2.86 -26.12 15.55
C TYR A 317 2.23 -25.21 16.62
N ASP A 318 2.66 -25.33 17.88
CA ASP A 318 2.05 -24.61 18.99
C ASP A 318 2.36 -23.11 18.94
N GLU A 319 3.59 -22.75 18.57
CA GLU A 319 3.98 -21.35 18.39
C GLU A 319 3.23 -20.70 17.22
N GLN A 320 3.10 -21.40 16.09
CA GLN A 320 2.31 -20.89 14.96
C GLN A 320 0.83 -20.73 15.33
N ARG A 321 0.28 -21.64 16.13
CA ARG A 321 -1.08 -21.52 16.66
C ARG A 321 -1.23 -20.31 17.58
N ALA A 322 -0.26 -20.04 18.45
CA ALA A 322 -0.26 -18.86 19.32
C ALA A 322 -0.17 -17.56 18.51
N TYR A 323 0.63 -17.53 17.43
CA TYR A 323 0.69 -16.38 16.54
C TYR A 323 -0.60 -16.19 15.70
N ILE A 324 -1.32 -17.26 15.36
CA ILE A 324 -2.67 -17.15 14.77
C ILE A 324 -3.64 -16.48 15.75
N ASP A 325 -3.64 -16.90 17.01
CA ASP A 325 -4.49 -16.30 18.04
C ASP A 325 -4.11 -14.82 18.26
N PHE A 326 -2.82 -14.51 18.32
CA PHE A 326 -2.33 -13.12 18.40
C PHE A 326 -2.73 -12.28 17.19
N ALA A 327 -2.60 -12.81 15.96
CA ALA A 327 -3.06 -12.12 14.76
C ALA A 327 -4.56 -11.82 14.83
N ALA A 328 -5.37 -12.76 15.32
CA ALA A 328 -6.81 -12.54 15.51
C ALA A 328 -7.09 -11.42 16.53
N ASP A 329 -6.38 -11.40 17.67
CA ASP A 329 -6.50 -10.35 18.70
C ASP A 329 -6.05 -8.96 18.21
N MET A 330 -5.12 -8.93 17.26
CA MET A 330 -4.67 -7.72 16.57
C MET A 330 -5.58 -7.30 15.41
N GLY A 331 -6.52 -8.17 15.00
CA GLY A 331 -7.30 -7.99 13.78
C GLY A 331 -6.43 -7.95 12.53
N TYR A 332 -5.39 -8.79 12.48
CA TYR A 332 -4.47 -8.94 11.35
C TYR A 332 -4.95 -10.06 10.43
N GLU A 333 -4.68 -9.91 9.14
CA GLU A 333 -5.16 -10.81 8.10
C GLU A 333 -4.35 -12.10 7.99
N SER A 334 -3.07 -12.11 8.39
CA SER A 334 -2.21 -13.28 8.17
C SER A 334 -1.15 -13.60 9.22
N VAL A 335 -0.62 -14.83 9.15
CA VAL A 335 0.63 -15.25 9.80
C VAL A 335 1.61 -15.75 8.74
N LEU A 336 2.88 -15.34 8.83
CA LEU A 336 3.97 -15.95 8.07
C LEU A 336 4.55 -17.13 8.84
N VAL A 337 4.31 -18.34 8.34
CA VAL A 337 4.98 -19.57 8.79
C VAL A 337 6.30 -19.67 8.05
N ASP A 338 7.37 -19.24 8.73
CA ASP A 338 8.69 -19.10 8.13
C ASP A 338 9.43 -20.45 7.98
N ALA A 339 10.68 -20.38 7.53
CA ALA A 339 11.58 -21.46 7.18
C ALA A 339 11.47 -22.72 8.06
N LEU A 340 11.71 -23.88 7.44
CA LEU A 340 11.76 -25.21 8.08
C LEU A 340 10.38 -25.83 8.39
N TRP A 341 9.27 -25.19 8.01
CA TRP A 341 7.93 -25.71 8.30
C TRP A 341 7.67 -27.08 7.70
N ASP A 342 8.28 -27.41 6.57
CA ASP A 342 8.10 -28.69 5.88
C ASP A 342 8.68 -29.86 6.66
N ALA A 343 9.82 -29.63 7.29
CA ALA A 343 10.50 -30.62 8.11
C ALA A 343 9.97 -30.65 9.56
N GLN A 344 9.71 -29.47 10.15
CA GLN A 344 9.37 -29.37 11.58
C GLN A 344 7.87 -29.51 11.88
N ILE A 345 7.01 -29.05 10.96
CA ILE A 345 5.55 -29.10 11.13
C ILE A 345 4.95 -30.14 10.17
N GLY A 346 5.33 -30.10 8.90
CA GLY A 346 4.88 -30.99 7.84
C GLY A 346 3.53 -30.61 7.23
N TYR A 347 3.34 -31.00 5.96
CA TYR A 347 2.18 -30.65 5.13
C TYR A 347 0.81 -30.91 5.79
N ASN A 348 0.65 -32.05 6.48
CA ASN A 348 -0.61 -32.41 7.11
C ASN A 348 -0.98 -31.45 8.26
N LYS A 349 0.00 -31.09 9.09
CA LYS A 349 -0.23 -30.17 10.22
C LYS A 349 -0.31 -28.72 9.76
N VAL A 350 0.37 -28.32 8.69
CA VAL A 350 0.15 -27.02 8.06
C VAL A 350 -1.28 -26.89 7.53
N ALA A 351 -1.84 -27.95 6.92
CA ALA A 351 -3.25 -27.96 6.52
C ALA A 351 -4.23 -27.87 7.71
N GLU A 352 -3.82 -28.33 8.90
CA GLU A 352 -4.57 -28.14 10.14
C GLU A 352 -4.47 -26.70 10.66
N LEU A 353 -3.26 -26.12 10.68
CA LEU A 353 -3.06 -24.70 11.02
C LEU A 353 -3.84 -23.79 10.09
N ALA A 354 -3.86 -24.06 8.78
CA ALA A 354 -4.63 -23.28 7.82
C ALA A 354 -6.14 -23.32 8.12
N ARG A 355 -6.69 -24.49 8.50
CA ARG A 355 -8.09 -24.62 8.94
C ARG A 355 -8.34 -23.87 10.25
N TYR A 356 -7.41 -23.96 11.21
CA TYR A 356 -7.51 -23.23 12.48
C TYR A 356 -7.50 -21.72 12.26
N GLY A 357 -6.52 -21.20 11.51
CA GLY A 357 -6.46 -19.80 11.09
C GLY A 357 -7.74 -19.36 10.41
N LYS A 358 -8.26 -20.18 9.48
CA LYS A 358 -9.52 -19.83 8.80
C LYS A 358 -10.70 -19.67 9.75
N SER A 359 -10.79 -20.51 10.80
CA SER A 359 -11.82 -20.38 11.84
C SER A 359 -11.73 -19.08 12.66
N LYS A 360 -10.55 -18.43 12.63
CA LYS A 360 -10.26 -17.14 13.28
C LYS A 360 -10.23 -15.97 12.30
N GLY A 361 -10.45 -16.21 11.00
CA GLY A 361 -10.32 -15.18 9.97
C GLY A 361 -8.88 -14.79 9.62
N VAL A 362 -7.91 -15.64 9.93
CA VAL A 362 -6.47 -15.42 9.69
C VAL A 362 -5.97 -16.42 8.65
N ASP A 363 -5.39 -15.94 7.55
CA ASP A 363 -4.80 -16.81 6.52
C ASP A 363 -3.29 -17.02 6.75
N LEU A 364 -2.68 -17.97 6.04
CA LEU A 364 -1.24 -18.26 6.17
C LEU A 364 -0.46 -17.82 4.92
N TYR A 365 0.75 -17.32 5.15
CA TYR A 365 1.84 -17.30 4.18
C TYR A 365 2.85 -18.39 4.54
N LEU A 366 3.41 -19.05 3.53
CA LEU A 366 4.44 -20.08 3.72
C LEU A 366 5.77 -19.61 3.14
N TRP A 367 6.85 -19.77 3.90
CA TRP A 367 8.20 -19.53 3.40
C TRP A 367 8.66 -20.67 2.48
N TYR A 368 9.40 -20.33 1.43
CA TYR A 368 10.03 -21.28 0.52
C TYR A 368 11.42 -20.81 0.16
N ASN A 369 12.33 -21.76 -0.01
CA ASN A 369 13.60 -21.48 -0.63
C ASN A 369 13.41 -21.42 -2.16
N SER A 370 13.92 -20.40 -2.83
CA SER A 370 13.95 -20.35 -4.29
C SER A 370 14.78 -21.49 -4.89
N ASN A 371 15.72 -22.03 -4.09
CA ASN A 371 16.88 -22.77 -4.55
C ASN A 371 16.64 -23.85 -5.60
N GLY A 372 17.58 -23.89 -6.54
CA GLY A 372 18.05 -25.03 -7.31
C GLY A 372 19.47 -25.41 -6.90
N SER A 373 20.48 -25.06 -7.71
CA SER A 373 21.88 -25.48 -7.54
C SER A 373 22.88 -24.34 -7.31
N TRP A 374 22.42 -23.15 -6.88
CA TRP A 374 23.22 -21.92 -6.88
C TRP A 374 23.69 -21.43 -5.52
N ASN A 375 23.23 -21.97 -4.39
CA ASN A 375 23.77 -21.64 -3.06
C ASN A 375 23.56 -22.79 -2.04
N ASP A 376 24.08 -22.60 -0.83
CA ASP A 376 24.13 -23.62 0.23
C ASP A 376 23.07 -23.41 1.33
N ALA A 377 22.12 -22.49 1.17
CA ALA A 377 21.14 -22.18 2.20
C ALA A 377 20.33 -23.44 2.58
N PRO A 378 20.39 -23.88 3.86
CA PRO A 378 19.86 -25.19 4.25
C PRO A 378 18.35 -25.20 4.46
N GLN A 379 17.71 -24.04 4.64
CA GLN A 379 16.31 -23.93 5.03
C GLN A 379 15.38 -24.49 3.95
N GLY A 380 14.44 -25.35 4.40
CA GLY A 380 13.43 -26.01 3.58
C GLY A 380 12.08 -25.27 3.58
N PRO A 381 11.22 -25.53 2.58
CA PRO A 381 11.40 -26.50 1.48
C PRO A 381 12.42 -26.08 0.42
N ARG A 382 13.31 -27.01 0.00
CA ARG A 382 14.33 -26.80 -1.05
C ARG A 382 13.98 -27.55 -2.34
N GLY A 383 14.41 -27.03 -3.48
CA GLY A 383 14.26 -27.72 -4.77
C GLY A 383 12.82 -27.82 -5.27
N VAL A 384 11.95 -26.93 -4.78
CA VAL A 384 10.53 -26.82 -5.17
C VAL A 384 10.34 -25.65 -6.11
N MET A 385 10.74 -24.44 -5.70
CA MET A 385 10.44 -23.22 -6.46
C MET A 385 11.24 -23.08 -7.76
N ASN A 386 12.36 -23.78 -7.92
CA ASN A 386 13.14 -23.81 -9.15
C ASN A 386 12.63 -24.81 -10.21
N ASP A 387 11.75 -25.73 -9.83
CA ASP A 387 11.25 -26.81 -10.69
C ASP A 387 9.76 -26.62 -10.95
N ILE A 388 9.39 -26.41 -12.22
CA ILE A 388 8.00 -26.12 -12.60
C ILE A 388 7.01 -27.21 -12.20
N VAL A 389 7.41 -28.49 -12.26
CA VAL A 389 6.50 -29.61 -11.94
C VAL A 389 6.22 -29.64 -10.44
N LYS A 390 7.27 -29.51 -9.63
CA LYS A 390 7.12 -29.49 -8.17
C LYS A 390 6.44 -28.21 -7.69
N ARG A 391 6.84 -27.04 -8.19
CA ARG A 391 6.25 -25.75 -7.87
C ARG A 391 4.74 -25.74 -8.10
N ARG A 392 4.29 -26.15 -9.30
CA ARG A 392 2.85 -26.18 -9.62
C ARG A 392 2.09 -27.23 -8.80
N LYS A 393 2.71 -28.37 -8.48
CA LYS A 393 2.12 -29.38 -7.58
C LYS A 393 1.89 -28.81 -6.17
N ASP A 394 2.88 -28.12 -5.62
CA ASP A 394 2.80 -27.49 -4.31
C ASP A 394 1.79 -26.34 -4.30
N MET A 395 1.78 -25.49 -5.31
CA MET A 395 0.80 -24.40 -5.45
C MET A 395 -0.64 -24.91 -5.60
N ALA A 396 -0.84 -26.05 -6.27
CA ALA A 396 -2.14 -26.71 -6.30
C ALA A 396 -2.59 -27.20 -4.90
N TRP A 397 -1.66 -27.73 -4.10
CA TRP A 397 -1.92 -28.09 -2.70
C TRP A 397 -2.22 -26.86 -1.84
N MET A 398 -1.42 -25.80 -1.95
CA MET A 398 -1.61 -24.53 -1.25
C MET A 398 -2.99 -23.93 -1.52
N ARG A 399 -3.42 -23.90 -2.78
CA ARG A 399 -4.77 -23.46 -3.17
C ARG A 399 -5.86 -24.31 -2.51
N LYS A 400 -5.68 -25.63 -2.46
CA LYS A 400 -6.65 -26.56 -1.86
C LYS A 400 -6.86 -26.31 -0.36
N ILE A 401 -5.80 -25.97 0.37
CA ILE A 401 -5.87 -25.76 1.82
C ILE A 401 -6.10 -24.28 2.22
N GLY A 402 -6.13 -23.37 1.24
CA GLY A 402 -6.42 -21.95 1.48
C GLY A 402 -5.21 -21.11 1.93
N ILE A 403 -4.00 -21.45 1.50
CA ILE A 403 -2.83 -20.57 1.68
C ILE A 403 -3.03 -19.28 0.88
N ARG A 404 -2.69 -18.13 1.47
CA ARG A 404 -2.87 -16.80 0.88
C ARG A 404 -1.72 -16.40 -0.03
N GLY A 405 -0.50 -16.76 0.35
CA GLY A 405 0.68 -16.45 -0.42
C GLY A 405 1.93 -17.16 0.06
N ILE A 406 3.05 -16.83 -0.56
CA ILE A 406 4.37 -17.39 -0.27
C ILE A 406 5.40 -16.28 -0.11
N LYS A 407 6.40 -16.54 0.74
CA LYS A 407 7.63 -15.74 0.85
C LYS A 407 8.76 -16.60 0.27
N VAL A 408 9.40 -16.17 -0.82
CA VAL A 408 10.41 -16.96 -1.52
C VAL A 408 11.78 -16.31 -1.41
N ASP A 409 12.80 -17.08 -1.05
CA ASP A 409 14.08 -16.55 -0.58
C ASP A 409 15.32 -17.05 -1.35
N PHE A 410 16.46 -16.37 -1.18
CA PHE A 410 17.80 -16.81 -1.59
C PHE A 410 18.00 -17.07 -3.10
N PHE A 411 17.68 -16.07 -3.91
CA PHE A 411 17.84 -16.14 -5.36
C PHE A 411 19.31 -16.06 -5.81
N GLY A 412 19.57 -16.42 -7.07
CA GLY A 412 20.92 -16.52 -7.63
C GLY A 412 21.54 -15.22 -8.15
N GLY A 413 20.97 -14.05 -7.89
CA GLY A 413 21.46 -12.75 -8.39
C GLY A 413 20.68 -12.19 -9.60
N ASP A 414 21.34 -11.42 -10.45
CA ASP A 414 20.73 -10.52 -11.43
C ASP A 414 20.75 -11.00 -12.88
N LYS A 415 21.33 -12.19 -13.13
CA LYS A 415 21.35 -12.81 -14.47
C LYS A 415 19.94 -12.96 -15.05
N GLN A 416 19.83 -12.89 -16.37
CA GLN A 416 18.56 -13.07 -17.09
C GLN A 416 17.88 -14.40 -16.70
N GLU A 417 18.66 -15.44 -16.40
CA GLU A 417 18.13 -16.72 -15.93
C GLU A 417 17.40 -16.61 -14.58
N THR A 418 17.97 -15.88 -13.61
CA THR A 418 17.29 -15.62 -12.34
C THR A 418 16.05 -14.75 -12.55
N MET A 419 16.11 -13.77 -13.46
CA MET A 419 14.96 -12.93 -13.81
C MET A 419 13.79 -13.77 -14.37
N ARG A 420 14.09 -14.81 -15.17
CA ARG A 420 13.08 -15.77 -15.63
C ARG A 420 12.49 -16.58 -14.48
N LEU A 421 13.31 -16.99 -13.51
CA LEU A 421 12.79 -17.71 -12.34
C LEU A 421 11.79 -16.86 -11.53
N TYR A 422 12.08 -15.57 -11.31
CA TYR A 422 11.11 -14.66 -10.68
C TYR A 422 9.80 -14.60 -11.45
N HIS A 423 9.88 -14.41 -12.77
CA HIS A 423 8.71 -14.39 -13.65
C HIS A 423 7.88 -15.67 -13.57
N ASP A 424 8.54 -16.82 -13.69
CA ASP A 424 7.88 -18.13 -13.68
C ASP A 424 7.19 -18.42 -12.34
N ILE A 425 7.82 -18.05 -11.22
CA ILE A 425 7.21 -18.18 -9.89
C ILE A 425 5.97 -17.29 -9.78
N LEU A 426 6.04 -16.03 -10.23
CA LEU A 426 4.91 -15.10 -10.19
C LEU A 426 3.76 -15.55 -11.09
N ALA A 427 4.05 -15.99 -12.32
CA ALA A 427 3.06 -16.48 -13.27
C ALA A 427 2.34 -17.72 -12.74
N ASP A 428 3.10 -18.73 -12.25
CA ASP A 428 2.50 -19.92 -11.64
C ASP A 428 1.70 -19.54 -10.38
N ALA A 429 2.24 -18.69 -9.51
CA ALA A 429 1.51 -18.24 -8.31
C ALA A 429 0.18 -17.55 -8.66
N ASN A 430 0.12 -16.79 -9.76
CA ASN A 430 -1.11 -16.20 -10.25
C ASN A 430 -2.12 -17.28 -10.61
N ASP A 431 -1.77 -18.30 -11.40
CA ASP A 431 -2.67 -19.42 -11.76
C ASP A 431 -3.31 -20.12 -10.54
N TYR A 432 -2.62 -20.11 -9.41
CA TYR A 432 -3.09 -20.71 -8.15
C TYR A 432 -3.64 -19.70 -7.14
N GLY A 433 -3.67 -18.41 -7.48
CA GLY A 433 -4.25 -17.36 -6.66
C GLY A 433 -3.42 -17.03 -5.42
N LEU A 434 -2.10 -17.07 -5.52
CA LEU A 434 -1.16 -16.80 -4.42
C LEU A 434 -0.47 -15.45 -4.60
N LEU A 435 -0.40 -14.68 -3.51
CA LEU A 435 0.51 -13.52 -3.42
C LEU A 435 1.96 -13.99 -3.23
N VAL A 436 2.93 -13.22 -3.74
CA VAL A 436 4.36 -13.56 -3.63
C VAL A 436 5.15 -12.40 -3.02
N ILE A 437 5.89 -12.70 -1.96
CA ILE A 437 6.92 -11.83 -1.38
C ILE A 437 8.29 -12.43 -1.72
N PHE A 438 9.26 -11.61 -2.12
CA PHE A 438 10.62 -12.06 -2.39
C PHE A 438 11.62 -11.55 -1.34
N HIS A 439 12.45 -12.45 -0.80
CA HIS A 439 13.58 -12.15 0.10
C HIS A 439 14.88 -12.69 -0.50
N GLY A 440 16.04 -12.25 0.02
CA GLY A 440 17.34 -12.63 -0.50
C GLY A 440 17.41 -12.43 -2.02
N CYS A 441 16.93 -11.26 -2.46
CA CYS A 441 16.45 -11.03 -3.83
C CYS A 441 17.01 -9.77 -4.47
N THR A 442 16.76 -9.64 -5.78
CA THR A 442 16.99 -8.38 -6.49
C THR A 442 15.96 -7.29 -6.13
N LEU A 443 16.24 -6.05 -6.53
CA LEU A 443 15.30 -4.93 -6.48
C LEU A 443 14.07 -5.17 -7.39
N PRO A 444 12.83 -4.88 -6.93
CA PRO A 444 11.66 -4.89 -7.79
C PRO A 444 11.71 -3.74 -8.82
N ARG A 445 11.34 -4.05 -10.06
CA ARG A 445 11.51 -3.16 -11.23
C ARG A 445 10.18 -2.91 -11.93
N GLY A 446 9.26 -2.26 -11.20
CA GLY A 446 7.88 -2.03 -11.64
C GLY A 446 6.94 -3.22 -11.44
N TRP A 447 7.36 -4.19 -10.62
CA TRP A 447 6.69 -5.49 -10.48
C TRP A 447 5.27 -5.41 -9.93
N GLU A 448 4.96 -4.39 -9.13
CA GLU A 448 3.61 -4.09 -8.64
C GLU A 448 2.59 -3.90 -9.77
N ARG A 449 3.02 -3.33 -10.89
CA ARG A 449 2.17 -3.13 -12.08
C ARG A 449 2.28 -4.29 -13.05
N MET A 450 3.47 -4.85 -13.22
CA MET A 450 3.71 -5.94 -14.17
C MET A 450 3.04 -7.25 -13.74
N TYR A 451 2.94 -7.48 -12.43
CA TYR A 451 2.48 -8.72 -11.83
C TYR A 451 1.42 -8.43 -10.77
N PRO A 452 0.13 -8.66 -11.03
CA PRO A 452 -0.94 -8.32 -10.08
C PRO A 452 -0.84 -9.06 -8.74
N ASN A 453 -0.16 -10.20 -8.70
CA ASN A 453 0.03 -11.03 -7.52
C ASN A 453 1.39 -10.83 -6.83
N TYR A 454 2.24 -9.92 -7.33
CA TYR A 454 3.42 -9.46 -6.60
C TYR A 454 2.98 -8.64 -5.38
N ALA A 455 3.48 -9.02 -4.20
CA ALA A 455 3.20 -8.33 -2.95
C ALA A 455 4.33 -7.38 -2.56
N ALA A 456 5.56 -7.88 -2.41
CA ALA A 456 6.69 -7.06 -1.96
C ALA A 456 8.02 -7.77 -2.20
N SER A 457 9.11 -7.04 -2.00
CA SER A 457 10.48 -7.56 -1.98
C SER A 457 11.23 -7.00 -0.78
N GLU A 458 12.19 -7.75 -0.26
CA GLU A 458 13.19 -7.28 0.71
C GLU A 458 14.17 -6.33 0.04
N ALA A 459 15.22 -6.85 -0.59
CA ALA A 459 16.29 -6.11 -1.27
C ALA A 459 16.78 -4.90 -0.46
N VAL A 460 17.01 -5.10 0.83
CA VAL A 460 17.45 -4.11 1.82
C VAL A 460 17.97 -4.86 3.04
N LEU A 461 18.86 -4.25 3.84
CA LEU A 461 19.12 -4.73 5.20
C LEU A 461 17.84 -4.60 6.04
N ALA A 462 17.02 -5.64 6.05
CA ALA A 462 15.72 -5.67 6.72
C ALA A 462 15.84 -5.84 8.24
N SER A 463 14.70 -5.85 8.93
CA SER A 463 14.64 -5.91 10.40
C SER A 463 15.33 -7.14 11.01
N GLU A 464 15.51 -8.22 10.25
CA GLU A 464 16.24 -9.40 10.71
C GLU A 464 17.68 -9.09 11.13
N ASN A 465 18.31 -8.12 10.46
CA ASN A 465 19.64 -7.65 10.82
C ASN A 465 19.66 -6.97 12.20
N LEU A 466 18.53 -6.40 12.66
CA LEU A 466 18.35 -5.86 14.01
C LEU A 466 18.32 -6.98 15.06
N HIS A 467 17.82 -8.16 14.70
CA HIS A 467 17.95 -9.35 15.54
C HIS A 467 19.43 -9.80 15.58
N PHE A 468 20.10 -9.89 14.44
CA PHE A 468 21.42 -10.49 14.32
C PHE A 468 22.55 -9.68 14.95
N SER A 469 22.43 -8.34 14.97
CA SER A 469 23.52 -7.47 15.38
C SER A 469 23.05 -6.19 16.05
N GLN A 470 23.72 -5.85 17.16
CA GLN A 470 23.56 -4.54 17.80
C GLN A 470 23.94 -3.40 16.87
N GLY A 471 24.93 -3.58 15.98
CA GLY A 471 25.34 -2.53 15.04
C GLY A 471 24.22 -2.13 14.07
N SER A 472 23.35 -3.08 13.71
CA SER A 472 22.17 -2.80 12.89
C SER A 472 21.12 -2.02 13.68
N CYS A 473 20.90 -2.38 14.96
CA CYS A 473 20.07 -1.58 15.87
C CYS A 473 20.59 -0.15 15.98
N ASP A 474 21.90 0.02 16.16
CA ASP A 474 22.52 1.34 16.30
C ASP A 474 22.37 2.20 15.02
N ALA A 475 22.29 1.57 13.85
CA ALA A 475 22.11 2.20 12.54
C ALA A 475 20.63 2.36 12.10
N GLU A 476 19.66 1.85 12.87
CA GLU A 476 18.25 1.76 12.48
C GLU A 476 17.66 3.12 12.08
N ALA A 477 17.90 4.16 12.89
CA ALA A 477 17.38 5.50 12.62
C ALA A 477 17.94 6.10 11.32
N MET A 478 19.25 5.94 11.09
CA MET A 478 19.90 6.40 9.86
C MET A 478 19.30 5.70 8.63
N ASN A 479 19.13 4.37 8.71
CA ASN A 479 18.55 3.56 7.65
C ASN A 479 17.08 3.95 7.36
N ALA A 480 16.28 4.18 8.41
CA ALA A 480 14.92 4.69 8.24
C ALA A 480 14.85 6.06 7.57
N CYS A 481 15.88 6.90 7.75
CA CYS A 481 15.99 8.20 7.10
C CYS A 481 16.52 8.15 5.67
N ILE A 482 16.93 7.00 5.12
CA ILE A 482 17.38 6.87 3.72
C ILE A 482 16.38 6.10 2.85
N HIS A 483 15.73 5.06 3.37
CA HIS A 483 14.88 4.18 2.57
C HIS A 483 13.76 4.90 1.77
N PRO A 484 13.03 5.89 2.34
CA PRO A 484 11.97 6.59 1.60
C PRO A 484 12.47 7.42 0.41
N PHE A 485 13.77 7.73 0.35
CA PHE A 485 14.40 8.50 -0.72
C PHE A 485 15.06 7.62 -1.78
N VAL A 486 15.32 6.35 -1.46
CA VAL A 486 16.13 5.44 -2.29
C VAL A 486 15.39 4.12 -2.48
N ARG A 487 15.66 3.10 -1.65
CA ARG A 487 15.11 1.74 -1.84
C ARG A 487 13.59 1.68 -1.97
N ASN A 488 12.85 2.36 -1.09
CA ASN A 488 11.39 2.22 -1.03
C ASN A 488 10.64 3.20 -1.94
N THR A 489 11.35 4.17 -2.54
CA THR A 489 10.70 5.08 -3.50
C THR A 489 10.44 4.39 -4.85
N VAL A 490 11.25 3.41 -5.25
CA VAL A 490 11.08 2.73 -6.55
C VAL A 490 10.24 1.46 -6.48
N GLY A 491 9.86 1.00 -5.28
CA GLY A 491 9.05 -0.19 -5.09
C GLY A 491 8.86 -0.58 -3.63
N SER A 492 7.95 -1.52 -3.41
CA SER A 492 7.56 -2.07 -2.12
C SER A 492 8.77 -2.67 -1.39
N MET A 493 8.80 -2.49 -0.08
CA MET A 493 9.91 -2.91 0.79
C MET A 493 9.35 -3.68 1.98
N ASP A 494 9.46 -5.01 1.93
CA ASP A 494 9.12 -5.88 3.05
C ASP A 494 10.24 -5.85 4.10
N PHE A 495 10.24 -4.78 4.90
CA PHE A 495 11.25 -4.56 5.93
C PHE A 495 11.03 -5.45 7.17
N GLY A 496 9.81 -5.94 7.39
CA GLY A 496 9.45 -6.81 8.51
C GLY A 496 9.69 -6.21 9.90
N GLY A 497 9.66 -4.87 10.05
CA GLY A 497 10.06 -4.16 11.27
C GLY A 497 8.91 -3.69 12.18
N SER A 498 9.05 -2.49 12.74
CA SER A 498 8.12 -1.90 13.72
C SER A 498 7.98 -2.72 15.02
N ALA A 499 9.10 -3.22 15.52
CA ALA A 499 9.15 -3.99 16.76
C ALA A 499 8.85 -3.12 18.00
N LEU A 500 8.06 -3.66 18.92
CA LEU A 500 7.78 -3.04 20.23
C LEU A 500 8.58 -3.68 21.37
N ASN A 501 9.14 -4.88 21.18
CA ASN A 501 10.13 -5.42 22.10
C ASN A 501 11.32 -4.45 22.24
N ARG A 502 11.88 -4.38 23.46
CA ARG A 502 13.12 -3.64 23.74
C ARG A 502 14.35 -4.45 23.35
N TYR A 503 14.24 -5.78 23.44
CA TYR A 503 15.28 -6.73 23.06
C TYR A 503 14.74 -7.75 22.06
N TYR A 504 15.51 -8.05 21.03
CA TYR A 504 15.16 -9.01 19.99
C TYR A 504 15.32 -10.44 20.49
N ASN A 505 14.40 -10.86 21.37
CA ASN A 505 14.25 -12.22 21.87
C ASN A 505 12.83 -12.47 22.37
N ALA A 506 12.50 -13.77 22.54
CA ALA A 506 11.19 -14.29 22.91
C ALA A 506 10.58 -13.69 24.19
N ASP A 507 11.40 -13.47 25.22
CA ASP A 507 10.99 -13.08 26.56
C ASP A 507 11.18 -11.57 26.83
N ASN A 508 11.57 -10.81 25.79
CA ASN A 508 11.93 -9.40 25.87
C ASN A 508 12.96 -9.10 27.00
N ALA A 509 13.77 -10.11 27.33
CA ALA A 509 14.73 -10.06 28.41
C ALA A 509 15.98 -9.28 27.99
N PRO A 510 16.75 -8.70 28.92
CA PRO A 510 17.91 -7.85 28.61
C PRO A 510 19.13 -8.64 28.11
N ARG A 511 19.00 -9.28 26.94
CA ARG A 511 19.99 -10.12 26.27
C ARG A 511 19.80 -10.07 24.75
N GLY A 512 20.87 -10.37 24.00
CA GLY A 512 20.87 -10.21 22.55
C GLY A 512 20.83 -8.73 22.13
N SER A 513 20.43 -8.48 20.88
CA SER A 513 20.37 -7.13 20.32
C SER A 513 19.27 -6.30 20.98
N ARG A 514 19.58 -5.04 21.31
CA ARG A 514 18.69 -4.09 21.96
C ARG A 514 18.28 -3.00 20.98
N ARG A 515 16.97 -2.77 20.88
CA ARG A 515 16.42 -1.63 20.14
C ARG A 515 16.86 -0.31 20.79
N VAL A 516 17.34 0.63 19.98
CA VAL A 516 17.79 1.97 20.43
C VAL A 516 16.80 3.07 20.07
N THR A 517 15.83 2.77 19.22
CA THR A 517 14.75 3.64 18.78
C THR A 517 13.54 3.59 19.71
N SER A 518 12.75 4.66 19.74
CA SER A 518 11.54 4.75 20.59
C SER A 518 10.37 3.93 20.05
N ASP A 519 9.35 3.71 20.88
CA ASP A 519 8.09 3.08 20.42
C ASP A 519 7.41 3.93 19.35
N VAL A 520 7.45 5.26 19.47
CA VAL A 520 6.86 6.16 18.47
C VAL A 520 7.64 6.12 17.15
N PHE A 521 8.97 5.91 17.19
CA PHE A 521 9.76 5.64 16.00
C PHE A 521 9.25 4.37 15.29
N ALA A 522 9.00 3.28 16.04
CA ALA A 522 8.45 2.04 15.47
C ALA A 522 7.06 2.24 14.83
N LEU A 523 6.21 3.08 15.43
CA LEU A 523 4.93 3.46 14.83
C LEU A 523 5.10 4.29 13.56
N ALA A 524 6.06 5.23 13.57
CA ALA A 524 6.35 6.07 12.41
C ALA A 524 6.87 5.24 11.23
N THR A 525 7.74 4.26 11.46
CA THR A 525 8.26 3.40 10.39
C THR A 525 7.19 2.53 9.74
N ALA A 526 6.11 2.18 10.44
CA ALA A 526 4.94 1.51 9.85
C ALA A 526 4.23 2.38 8.78
N ILE A 527 4.38 3.71 8.86
CA ILE A 527 3.88 4.67 7.86
C ILE A 527 4.94 4.97 6.80
N LEU A 528 6.21 5.11 7.19
CA LEU A 528 7.30 5.48 6.28
C LEU A 528 7.62 4.37 5.29
N PHE A 529 7.63 3.12 5.73
CA PHE A 529 7.98 1.97 4.89
C PHE A 529 6.73 1.40 4.23
N GLN A 530 6.63 1.60 2.91
CA GLN A 530 5.53 1.07 2.11
C GLN A 530 5.77 -0.39 1.77
N SER A 531 4.82 -1.23 2.16
CA SER A 531 4.59 -2.57 1.62
C SER A 531 3.09 -2.84 1.73
N PRO A 532 2.42 -3.39 0.70
CA PRO A 532 1.00 -3.71 0.80
C PRO A 532 0.75 -4.87 1.77
N VAL A 533 1.72 -5.78 1.93
CA VAL A 533 1.68 -6.86 2.93
C VAL A 533 2.77 -6.60 3.96
N GLN A 534 2.38 -6.33 5.20
CA GLN A 534 3.31 -6.02 6.29
C GLN A 534 3.30 -7.11 7.35
N HIS A 535 4.34 -7.93 7.37
CA HIS A 535 4.59 -8.86 8.47
C HIS A 535 5.39 -8.17 9.57
N PHE A 536 4.69 -7.45 10.47
CA PHE A 536 5.35 -6.66 11.51
C PHE A 536 6.03 -7.53 12.57
N ALA A 537 7.15 -7.05 13.12
CA ALA A 537 7.93 -7.68 14.20
C ALA A 537 7.29 -7.52 15.59
N LEU A 538 5.99 -7.79 15.68
CA LEU A 538 5.26 -7.85 16.95
C LEU A 538 5.23 -9.27 17.48
N ALA A 539 5.21 -9.40 18.81
CA ALA A 539 5.13 -10.68 19.50
C ALA A 539 3.93 -10.70 20.47
N PRO A 540 3.38 -11.89 20.80
CA PRO A 540 2.22 -12.02 21.69
C PRO A 540 2.36 -11.32 23.05
N ASN A 541 3.57 -11.29 23.63
CA ASN A 541 3.84 -10.59 24.90
C ASN A 541 3.56 -9.08 24.82
N ASN A 542 3.54 -8.48 23.62
CA ASN A 542 3.24 -7.06 23.44
C ASN A 542 1.79 -6.70 23.80
N LEU A 543 0.87 -7.66 23.89
CA LEU A 543 -0.46 -7.40 24.46
C LEU A 543 -0.40 -7.05 25.95
N GLU A 544 0.66 -7.44 26.65
CA GLU A 544 0.83 -7.22 28.09
C GLU A 544 1.90 -6.16 28.40
N ASP A 545 3.04 -6.20 27.69
CA ASP A 545 4.22 -5.40 28.04
C ASP A 545 4.38 -4.08 27.24
N ALA A 546 3.71 -3.95 26.09
CA ALA A 546 3.79 -2.74 25.27
C ALA A 546 2.73 -1.71 25.69
N PRO A 547 2.96 -0.40 25.47
CA PRO A 547 1.97 0.61 25.77
C PRO A 547 0.67 0.40 24.97
N VAL A 548 -0.48 0.50 25.64
CA VAL A 548 -1.81 0.32 25.02
C VAL A 548 -2.00 1.24 23.80
N TRP A 549 -1.57 2.50 23.89
CA TRP A 549 -1.68 3.45 22.78
C TRP A 549 -0.86 3.03 21.55
N ALA A 550 0.24 2.30 21.73
CA ALA A 550 1.06 1.79 20.65
C ALA A 550 0.38 0.57 20.00
N MET A 551 -0.15 -0.34 20.82
CA MET A 551 -0.90 -1.50 20.35
C MET A 551 -2.17 -1.10 19.59
N ASP A 552 -2.90 -0.10 20.08
CA ASP A 552 -4.09 0.44 19.40
C ASP A 552 -3.75 1.05 18.03
N PHE A 553 -2.60 1.74 17.94
CA PHE A 553 -2.12 2.24 16.66
C PHE A 553 -1.78 1.09 15.70
N MET A 554 -1.05 0.07 16.17
CA MET A 554 -0.67 -1.08 15.32
C MET A 554 -1.91 -1.88 14.88
N LYS A 555 -2.96 -1.95 15.70
CA LYS A 555 -4.27 -2.48 15.29
C LYS A 555 -4.98 -1.63 14.23
N ALA A 556 -4.69 -0.34 14.12
CA ALA A 556 -5.39 0.57 13.23
C ALA A 556 -4.64 0.92 11.93
N VAL A 557 -3.30 0.81 11.93
CA VAL A 557 -2.46 1.26 10.82
C VAL A 557 -2.78 0.49 9.52
N PRO A 558 -2.98 1.17 8.38
CA PRO A 558 -3.18 0.52 7.08
C PRO A 558 -1.85 0.19 6.40
N THR A 559 -1.89 -0.64 5.35
CA THR A 559 -0.71 -1.03 4.55
C THR A 559 -0.75 -0.51 3.12
N THR A 560 -1.90 -0.02 2.66
CA THR A 560 -2.12 0.52 1.32
C THR A 560 -2.41 2.01 1.37
N TRP A 561 -2.07 2.74 0.31
CA TRP A 561 -2.09 4.20 0.32
C TRP A 561 -2.69 4.76 -0.97
N ASP A 562 -3.58 5.71 -0.82
CA ASP A 562 -4.14 6.46 -1.94
C ASP A 562 -3.20 7.56 -2.42
N GLU A 563 -2.38 8.09 -1.51
CA GLU A 563 -1.55 9.25 -1.77
C GLU A 563 -0.37 9.29 -0.81
N VAL A 564 0.75 9.84 -1.30
CA VAL A 564 1.93 10.19 -0.51
C VAL A 564 2.28 11.66 -0.78
N ARG A 565 2.73 12.36 0.25
CA ARG A 565 3.27 13.73 0.17
C ARG A 565 4.54 13.83 0.98
N TYR A 566 5.64 14.24 0.34
CA TYR A 566 6.83 14.68 1.06
C TYR A 566 6.55 16.00 1.78
N ILE A 567 7.06 16.14 3.00
CA ILE A 567 6.88 17.36 3.82
C ILE A 567 8.23 18.00 4.11
N ASP A 568 9.17 17.24 4.67
CA ASP A 568 10.54 17.70 4.92
C ASP A 568 11.48 16.49 5.09
N GLY A 569 12.78 16.69 4.98
CA GLY A 569 13.73 15.61 5.16
C GLY A 569 15.10 15.87 4.57
N TYR A 570 16.08 15.13 5.08
CA TYR A 570 17.41 15.01 4.52
C TYR A 570 17.86 13.55 4.59
N PRO A 571 18.25 12.91 3.48
CA PRO A 571 18.56 11.48 3.44
C PRO A 571 19.61 11.07 4.47
N GLY A 572 19.26 10.09 5.32
CA GLY A 572 20.09 9.59 6.41
C GLY A 572 20.11 10.44 7.68
N ARG A 573 19.41 11.58 7.74
CA ARG A 573 19.34 12.45 8.94
C ARG A 573 17.95 12.56 9.54
N TYR A 574 16.93 12.86 8.74
CA TYR A 574 15.54 12.90 9.18
C TYR A 574 14.61 12.82 7.98
N VAL A 575 13.37 12.38 8.20
CA VAL A 575 12.33 12.35 7.16
C VAL A 575 10.99 12.66 7.77
N VAL A 576 10.16 13.42 7.04
CA VAL A 576 8.76 13.70 7.34
C VAL A 576 7.95 13.57 6.05
N LEU A 577 6.95 12.69 6.05
CA LEU A 577 6.02 12.52 4.95
C LEU A 577 4.62 12.22 5.46
N GLY A 578 3.62 12.52 4.63
CA GLY A 578 2.23 12.16 4.84
C GLY A 578 1.81 11.05 3.88
N ARG A 579 0.97 10.12 4.34
CA ARG A 579 0.24 9.21 3.47
C ARG A 579 -1.25 9.20 3.80
N ARG A 580 -2.08 9.02 2.78
CA ARG A 580 -3.53 8.93 2.92
C ARG A 580 -4.03 7.52 2.63
N HIS A 581 -4.93 7.02 3.45
CA HIS A 581 -5.68 5.78 3.23
C HIS A 581 -7.17 6.07 3.44
N GLY A 582 -7.98 5.95 2.38
CA GLY A 582 -9.35 6.45 2.38
C GLY A 582 -9.37 7.94 2.69
N ASP A 583 -10.10 8.32 3.73
CA ASP A 583 -10.23 9.72 4.18
C ASP A 583 -9.30 10.07 5.36
N THR A 584 -8.41 9.15 5.75
CA THR A 584 -7.50 9.34 6.89
C THR A 584 -6.08 9.59 6.41
N TRP A 585 -5.52 10.71 6.85
CA TRP A 585 -4.10 11.03 6.68
C TRP A 585 -3.28 10.58 7.89
N TYR A 586 -2.07 10.11 7.62
CA TYR A 586 -1.04 9.73 8.57
C TYR A 586 0.23 10.50 8.20
N ILE A 587 0.63 11.45 9.03
CA ILE A 587 1.87 12.21 8.87
C ILE A 587 2.88 11.68 9.87
N ALA A 588 3.99 11.14 9.38
CA ALA A 588 5.01 10.53 10.22
C ALA A 588 6.37 11.16 9.96
N GLY A 589 7.20 11.18 11.00
CA GLY A 589 8.60 11.53 10.83
C GLY A 589 9.51 10.95 11.90
N VAL A 590 10.77 10.78 11.54
CA VAL A 590 11.83 10.22 12.40
C VAL A 590 13.11 11.04 12.27
N ASN A 591 13.96 10.97 13.28
CA ASN A 591 15.23 11.72 13.33
C ASN A 591 16.39 10.81 13.74
N ALA A 592 17.41 10.75 12.89
CA ALA A 592 18.71 10.11 13.12
C ALA A 592 19.82 11.12 13.46
N GLY A 593 19.55 12.43 13.37
CA GLY A 593 20.50 13.48 13.71
C GLY A 593 20.75 13.58 15.21
N GLU A 594 21.99 13.88 15.59
CA GLU A 594 22.42 14.01 17.00
C GLU A 594 21.63 15.06 17.79
N LYS A 595 21.12 16.10 17.11
CA LYS A 595 20.33 17.18 17.71
C LYS A 595 18.83 16.94 17.51
N PRO A 596 17.99 17.34 18.48
CA PRO A 596 16.54 17.33 18.27
C PRO A 596 16.15 18.17 17.05
N TYR A 597 15.37 17.59 16.16
CA TYR A 597 14.81 18.25 14.99
C TYR A 597 13.44 18.85 15.32
N SER A 598 13.11 20.05 14.86
CA SER A 598 11.82 20.70 15.13
C SER A 598 11.18 21.20 13.85
N ILE A 599 9.89 20.91 13.68
CA ILE A 599 9.11 21.28 12.51
C ILE A 599 7.73 21.80 12.91
N SER A 600 7.19 22.73 12.11
CA SER A 600 5.76 23.08 12.15
C SER A 600 5.09 22.48 10.92
N VAL A 601 4.51 21.29 11.10
CA VAL A 601 3.87 20.53 10.02
C VAL A 601 2.59 21.23 9.61
N GLU A 602 2.48 21.62 8.34
CA GLU A 602 1.22 22.07 7.77
C GLU A 602 0.34 20.87 7.44
N LEU A 603 -0.86 20.84 8.02
CA LEU A 603 -1.77 19.74 7.81
C LEU A 603 -2.49 19.87 6.46
N PRO A 604 -2.73 18.74 5.76
CA PRO A 604 -3.70 18.65 4.68
C PRO A 604 -5.04 19.23 5.10
N GLU A 605 -5.75 19.86 4.16
CA GLU A 605 -7.01 20.54 4.42
C GLU A 605 -8.05 19.60 5.05
N GLU A 606 -8.06 18.34 4.64
CA GLU A 606 -8.95 17.28 5.11
C GLU A 606 -8.76 16.95 6.60
N MET A 607 -7.59 17.26 7.16
CA MET A 607 -7.31 17.10 8.61
C MET A 607 -7.67 18.35 9.42
N ARG A 608 -7.84 19.52 8.79
CA ARG A 608 -8.05 20.79 9.51
C ARG A 608 -9.42 20.79 10.18
N GLY A 609 -9.48 21.26 11.42
CA GLY A 609 -10.72 21.34 12.21
C GLY A 609 -11.23 20.00 12.74
N ARG A 610 -10.60 18.87 12.39
CA ARG A 610 -10.92 17.54 12.94
C ARG A 610 -10.11 17.26 14.20
N PRO A 611 -10.59 16.41 15.12
CA PRO A 611 -9.79 15.89 16.22
C PRO A 611 -8.59 15.10 15.70
N LEU A 612 -7.41 15.34 16.28
CA LEU A 612 -6.16 14.70 15.89
C LEU A 612 -5.52 13.97 17.07
N ALA A 613 -4.84 12.88 16.78
CA ALA A 613 -3.90 12.23 17.69
C ALA A 613 -2.47 12.60 17.28
N LEU A 614 -1.66 13.02 18.25
CA LEU A 614 -0.21 13.17 18.13
C LEU A 614 0.47 12.13 19.01
N TYR A 615 1.17 11.22 18.35
CA TYR A 615 2.15 10.33 18.96
C TYR A 615 3.51 11.03 18.89
N SER A 616 4.18 11.22 20.02
CA SER A 616 5.48 11.90 20.06
C SER A 616 6.29 11.49 21.28
N ASP A 617 7.62 11.52 21.12
CA ASP A 617 8.57 11.26 22.20
C ASP A 617 8.90 12.50 23.04
N ASP A 618 9.18 12.27 24.32
CA ASP A 618 9.95 13.22 25.11
C ASP A 618 11.47 13.13 24.81
N LYS A 619 12.30 13.95 25.49
CA LYS A 619 13.75 13.94 25.29
C LYS A 619 14.46 12.63 25.66
N SER A 620 13.80 11.78 26.45
CA SER A 620 14.31 10.50 26.94
C SER A 620 13.73 9.32 26.16
N LEU A 621 13.08 9.57 25.01
CA LEU A 621 12.43 8.56 24.18
C LEU A 621 11.24 7.86 24.85
N ASN A 622 10.63 8.49 25.86
CA ASN A 622 9.34 8.02 26.37
C ASN A 622 8.23 8.54 25.46
N GLY A 623 7.65 7.63 24.69
CA GLY A 623 6.54 7.89 23.81
C GLY A 623 5.22 8.11 24.56
N SER A 624 4.34 8.92 23.97
CA SER A 624 2.94 9.01 24.40
C SER A 624 2.04 9.39 23.23
N MET A 625 0.75 9.08 23.35
CA MET A 625 -0.31 9.62 22.52
C MET A 625 -1.03 10.73 23.28
N ARG A 626 -1.26 11.86 22.62
CA ARG A 626 -2.12 12.93 23.12
C ARG A 626 -3.01 13.49 22.02
N GLU A 627 -4.14 14.06 22.44
CA GLU A 627 -4.94 14.88 21.54
C GLU A 627 -4.19 16.15 21.17
N CYS A 628 -4.28 16.55 19.91
CA CYS A 628 -3.78 17.85 19.47
C CYS A 628 -4.79 18.54 18.54
N ARG A 629 -4.59 19.85 18.36
CA ARG A 629 -5.34 20.67 17.40
C ARG A 629 -4.33 21.50 16.62
N ALA A 630 -4.66 21.75 15.37
CA ALA A 630 -3.88 22.65 14.53
C ALA A 630 -3.96 24.09 15.05
N ASP A 631 -2.91 24.87 14.83
CA ASP A 631 -2.93 26.32 15.05
C ASP A 631 -3.89 27.02 14.06
N LYS A 632 -4.08 28.34 14.20
CA LYS A 632 -4.95 29.13 13.29
C LYS A 632 -4.54 29.08 11.82
N LYS A 633 -3.32 28.61 11.50
CA LYS A 633 -2.81 28.43 10.14
C LYS A 633 -2.84 26.96 9.71
N GLY A 634 -3.48 26.07 10.48
CA GLY A 634 -3.57 24.65 10.16
C GLY A 634 -2.29 23.87 10.43
N ARG A 635 -1.42 24.31 11.36
CA ARG A 635 -0.13 23.67 11.63
C ARG A 635 -0.02 23.02 13.00
N VAL A 636 0.76 21.96 13.10
CA VAL A 636 1.10 21.27 14.36
C VAL A 636 2.62 21.31 14.55
N LYS A 637 3.07 21.83 15.70
CA LYS A 637 4.50 21.89 16.03
C LYS A 637 4.94 20.61 16.72
N VAL A 638 6.05 20.04 16.25
CA VAL A 638 6.64 18.82 16.80
C VAL A 638 8.15 19.00 16.95
N THR A 639 8.72 18.39 17.99
CA THR A 639 10.17 18.26 18.19
C THR A 639 10.48 16.77 18.34
N VAL A 640 11.46 16.27 17.58
CA VAL A 640 11.81 14.86 17.47
C VAL A 640 13.24 14.67 17.97
N PRO A 641 13.48 13.93 19.07
CA PRO A 641 14.83 13.61 19.54
C PRO A 641 15.55 12.64 18.59
N CYS A 642 16.86 12.49 18.72
CA CYS A 642 17.62 11.43 18.03
C CYS A 642 17.03 10.06 18.39
N ASN A 643 16.88 9.17 17.41
CA ASN A 643 16.24 7.85 17.53
C ASN A 643 14.74 7.89 17.90
N GLY A 644 14.12 9.08 17.88
CA GLY A 644 12.70 9.25 18.11
C GLY A 644 11.89 9.45 16.83
N GLY A 645 10.59 9.54 16.99
CA GLY A 645 9.64 9.80 15.92
C GLY A 645 8.41 10.58 16.37
N PHE A 646 7.53 10.82 15.41
CA PHE A 646 6.18 11.28 15.66
C PHE A 646 5.21 10.76 14.61
N VAL A 647 3.93 10.68 14.99
CA VAL A 647 2.82 10.45 14.06
C VAL A 647 1.68 11.41 14.39
N ILE A 648 1.16 12.11 13.38
CA ILE A 648 -0.09 12.86 13.44
C ILE A 648 -1.10 12.13 12.57
N THR A 649 -2.25 11.77 13.14
CA THR A 649 -3.33 11.16 12.36
C THR A 649 -4.68 11.67 12.81
N GLY A 650 -5.66 11.57 11.93
CA GLY A 650 -7.06 11.77 12.28
C GLY A 650 -7.48 10.74 13.32
N ARG A 651 -8.29 11.16 14.29
CA ARG A 651 -8.94 10.25 15.22
C ARG A 651 -10.46 10.34 15.05
N PRO A 652 -11.20 9.31 15.48
CA PRO A 652 -12.66 9.38 15.49
C PRO A 652 -13.10 10.60 16.30
N ASP A 653 -14.06 11.34 15.75
CA ASP A 653 -14.62 12.50 16.42
C ASP A 653 -15.52 12.01 17.57
N PRO A 654 -15.16 12.28 18.85
CA PRO A 654 -15.96 11.84 19.97
C PRO A 654 -17.37 12.45 19.98
N ASP A 655 -17.56 13.58 19.30
CA ASP A 655 -18.84 14.27 19.16
C ASP A 655 -19.65 13.82 17.92
N PHE A 656 -19.11 12.90 17.10
CA PHE A 656 -19.84 12.24 16.02
C PHE A 656 -20.38 10.89 16.50
N HIS A 657 -21.64 10.87 16.90
CA HIS A 657 -22.31 9.69 17.44
C HIS A 657 -22.89 8.82 16.32
N VAL A 658 -22.43 7.59 16.18
CA VAL A 658 -22.88 6.63 15.18
C VAL A 658 -23.84 5.61 15.80
N TYR A 659 -24.92 5.30 15.09
CA TYR A 659 -25.90 4.29 15.47
C TYR A 659 -26.02 3.22 14.38
N LEU A 660 -25.85 1.95 14.77
CA LEU A 660 -26.01 0.82 13.87
C LEU A 660 -27.48 0.43 13.83
N CYS A 661 -28.07 0.35 12.63
CA CYS A 661 -29.47 0.04 12.44
C CYS A 661 -29.58 -1.29 11.69
N PHE A 662 -30.37 -2.23 12.21
CA PHE A 662 -30.63 -3.48 11.51
C PHE A 662 -32.03 -4.03 11.79
N GLY A 663 -32.48 -4.95 10.96
CA GLY A 663 -33.80 -5.56 11.11
C GLY A 663 -34.44 -5.97 9.80
N GLN A 664 -35.78 -5.99 9.80
CA GLN A 664 -36.58 -6.45 8.67
C GLN A 664 -37.29 -5.28 7.96
N SER A 665 -38.49 -5.51 7.42
CA SER A 665 -39.24 -4.60 6.56
C SER A 665 -39.49 -3.23 7.19
N ASN A 666 -39.80 -3.17 8.49
CA ASN A 666 -39.96 -1.89 9.19
C ASN A 666 -38.66 -1.08 9.33
N MET A 667 -37.51 -1.72 9.55
CA MET A 667 -36.21 -1.02 9.56
C MET A 667 -35.71 -0.70 8.14
N GLU A 668 -36.06 -1.55 7.17
CA GLU A 668 -35.73 -1.36 5.76
C GLU A 668 -36.45 -0.13 5.18
N GLY A 669 -37.69 0.09 5.61
CA GLY A 669 -38.52 1.23 5.26
C GLY A 669 -39.56 0.86 4.21
N ALA A 670 -40.81 0.72 4.63
CA ALA A 670 -41.92 0.28 3.79
C ALA A 670 -42.81 1.43 3.29
N ALA A 671 -42.84 2.58 3.99
CA ALA A 671 -43.70 3.70 3.62
C ALA A 671 -43.04 4.60 2.56
N PRO A 672 -43.74 5.01 1.49
CA PRO A 672 -43.25 6.08 0.62
C PRO A 672 -43.01 7.34 1.44
N PHE A 673 -41.82 7.95 1.29
CA PHE A 673 -41.54 9.24 1.93
C PHE A 673 -42.26 10.38 1.21
N GLU A 674 -42.67 11.40 1.97
CA GLU A 674 -43.38 12.58 1.49
C GLU A 674 -42.42 13.76 1.31
N ALA A 675 -42.87 14.85 0.70
CA ALA A 675 -42.03 16.02 0.44
C ALA A 675 -41.34 16.57 1.72
N VAL A 676 -42.04 16.55 2.86
CA VAL A 676 -41.50 17.00 4.16
C VAL A 676 -40.29 16.17 4.62
N ASP A 677 -40.20 14.90 4.23
CA ASP A 677 -39.11 14.02 4.63
C ASP A 677 -37.80 14.32 3.89
N THR A 678 -37.88 14.98 2.72
CA THR A 678 -36.70 15.30 1.90
C THR A 678 -36.15 16.71 2.09
N CYS A 679 -36.85 17.56 2.85
CA CYS A 679 -36.47 18.96 3.06
C CYS A 679 -35.99 19.24 4.48
N GLY A 680 -35.18 20.31 4.65
CA GLY A 680 -34.80 20.81 5.97
C GLY A 680 -33.94 19.87 6.82
N ILE A 681 -33.22 18.94 6.21
CA ILE A 681 -32.37 17.99 6.91
C ILE A 681 -31.12 18.71 7.43
N ASP A 682 -30.90 18.63 8.75
CA ASP A 682 -29.71 19.20 9.38
C ASP A 682 -28.45 18.53 8.79
N PRO A 683 -27.45 19.28 8.29
CA PRO A 683 -26.23 18.72 7.71
C PRO A 683 -25.39 17.93 8.73
N ARG A 684 -25.69 18.02 10.04
CA ARG A 684 -25.10 17.20 11.09
C ARG A 684 -25.67 15.78 11.14
N PHE A 685 -26.77 15.50 10.43
CA PHE A 685 -27.35 14.16 10.31
C PHE A 685 -26.86 13.46 9.05
N MET A 686 -26.12 12.38 9.24
CA MET A 686 -25.41 11.65 8.19
C MET A 686 -25.86 10.19 8.12
N MET A 687 -25.72 9.60 6.94
CA MET A 687 -25.93 8.18 6.68
C MET A 687 -24.72 7.59 5.96
N MET A 688 -24.26 6.39 6.35
CA MET A 688 -23.23 5.65 5.62
C MET A 688 -23.88 4.62 4.71
N ALA A 689 -23.54 4.64 3.42
CA ALA A 689 -24.15 3.75 2.45
C ALA A 689 -23.66 2.32 2.69
N ALA A 690 -24.60 1.43 3.03
CA ALA A 690 -24.27 0.02 3.26
C ALA A 690 -24.18 -0.78 1.96
N VAL A 691 -24.59 -0.24 0.82
CA VAL A 691 -24.49 -0.80 -0.55
C VAL A 691 -24.24 0.34 -1.53
N ASP A 692 -23.82 0.01 -2.75
CA ASP A 692 -23.79 0.98 -3.84
C ASP A 692 -25.22 1.32 -4.29
N MET A 693 -25.52 2.61 -4.44
CA MET A 693 -26.82 3.15 -4.86
C MET A 693 -26.59 4.12 -6.02
N PRO A 694 -26.35 3.60 -7.24
CA PRO A 694 -25.99 4.43 -8.39
C PRO A 694 -27.08 5.45 -8.76
N ALA A 695 -28.36 5.14 -8.54
CA ALA A 695 -29.45 6.09 -8.80
C ALA A 695 -29.41 7.34 -7.91
N LEU A 696 -28.75 7.24 -6.75
CA LEU A 696 -28.59 8.34 -5.78
C LEU A 696 -27.17 8.90 -5.75
N ASN A 697 -26.27 8.40 -6.61
CA ASN A 697 -24.84 8.70 -6.60
C ASN A 697 -24.19 8.46 -5.22
N ARG A 698 -24.54 7.34 -4.57
CA ARG A 698 -23.96 6.92 -3.29
C ARG A 698 -23.15 5.64 -3.44
N GLU A 699 -21.91 5.68 -2.98
CA GLU A 699 -20.98 4.54 -2.98
C GLU A 699 -20.91 3.93 -1.58
N LYS A 700 -20.83 2.60 -1.52
CA LYS A 700 -20.72 1.83 -0.27
C LYS A 700 -19.55 2.33 0.58
N GLY A 701 -19.79 2.49 1.88
CA GLY A 701 -18.80 2.92 2.87
C GLY A 701 -18.60 4.43 2.98
N ARG A 702 -19.25 5.25 2.13
CA ARG A 702 -19.16 6.72 2.19
C ARG A 702 -20.30 7.34 3.01
N TRP A 703 -20.02 8.49 3.62
CA TRP A 703 -21.00 9.29 4.37
C TRP A 703 -21.71 10.31 3.47
N TYR A 704 -23.04 10.38 3.59
CA TYR A 704 -23.90 11.34 2.90
C TYR A 704 -24.82 12.04 3.90
N SER A 705 -25.38 13.20 3.54
CA SER A 705 -26.52 13.75 4.29
C SER A 705 -27.65 12.73 4.32
N ALA A 706 -28.29 12.55 5.49
CA ALA A 706 -29.32 11.55 5.74
C ALA A 706 -30.68 11.91 5.10
N VAL A 707 -30.69 11.99 3.76
CA VAL A 707 -31.89 12.15 2.94
C VAL A 707 -32.45 10.77 2.59
N PRO A 708 -33.75 10.49 2.86
CA PRO A 708 -34.37 9.23 2.49
C PRO A 708 -34.24 8.93 0.98
N PRO A 709 -34.19 7.64 0.58
CA PRO A 709 -34.13 6.47 1.46
C PRO A 709 -32.74 6.26 2.07
N LEU A 710 -32.68 5.68 3.27
CA LEU A 710 -31.41 5.42 3.98
C LEU A 710 -30.87 4.00 3.78
N THR A 711 -31.72 3.04 3.42
CA THR A 711 -31.35 1.62 3.33
C THR A 711 -30.82 1.25 1.94
N ARG A 712 -31.65 1.41 0.90
CA ARG A 712 -31.32 1.16 -0.52
C ARG A 712 -32.13 2.09 -1.42
N GLU A 713 -31.75 2.19 -2.69
CA GLU A 713 -32.38 3.12 -3.65
C GLU A 713 -33.87 2.87 -3.90
N ASN A 714 -34.37 1.67 -3.62
CA ASN A 714 -35.75 1.25 -3.85
C ASN A 714 -36.60 1.10 -2.56
N THR A 715 -36.10 1.54 -1.41
CA THR A 715 -36.81 1.45 -0.13
C THR A 715 -37.52 2.76 0.23
N GLY A 716 -38.36 2.73 1.26
CA GLY A 716 -39.10 3.87 1.78
C GLY A 716 -38.49 4.52 3.03
N LEU A 717 -39.35 5.21 3.77
CA LEU A 717 -39.09 5.82 5.07
C LEU A 717 -39.05 4.74 6.16
N CYS A 718 -38.10 4.85 7.09
CA CYS A 718 -37.93 3.97 8.24
C CYS A 718 -37.79 4.79 9.54
N PRO A 719 -37.81 4.16 10.74
CA PRO A 719 -37.63 4.89 12.00
C PRO A 719 -36.30 5.66 12.08
N ALA A 720 -35.24 5.18 11.41
CA ALA A 720 -33.92 5.83 11.46
C ALA A 720 -33.93 7.25 10.86
N ASP A 721 -34.83 7.52 9.91
CA ASP A 721 -34.96 8.82 9.23
C ASP A 721 -35.29 9.99 10.17
N TYR A 722 -36.11 9.73 11.20
CA TYR A 722 -36.52 10.74 12.18
C TYR A 722 -35.82 10.59 13.52
N PHE A 723 -35.22 9.42 13.79
CA PHE A 723 -34.34 9.21 14.93
C PHE A 723 -33.21 10.25 14.99
N GLY A 724 -32.40 10.35 13.94
CA GLY A 724 -31.24 11.25 13.96
C GLY A 724 -31.62 12.73 14.02
N ARG A 725 -32.73 13.11 13.37
CA ARG A 725 -33.28 14.47 13.42
C ARG A 725 -33.69 14.85 14.84
N ALA A 726 -34.51 14.01 15.47
CA ALA A 726 -35.02 14.24 16.83
C ALA A 726 -33.88 14.24 17.87
N LEU A 727 -32.88 13.37 17.68
CA LEU A 727 -31.73 13.32 18.58
C LEU A 727 -30.91 14.62 18.51
N LEU A 728 -30.63 15.13 17.31
CA LEU A 728 -29.84 16.36 17.11
C LEU A 728 -30.49 17.62 17.70
N GLU A 729 -31.82 17.68 17.78
CA GLU A 729 -32.55 18.78 18.45
C GLU A 729 -32.20 18.89 19.94
N LYS A 730 -31.75 17.80 20.56
CA LYS A 730 -31.40 17.73 21.99
C LYS A 730 -29.89 17.67 22.24
N MET A 731 -29.06 17.63 21.20
CA MET A 731 -27.60 17.54 21.31
C MET A 731 -26.91 18.90 21.20
N PRO A 732 -25.67 19.03 21.73
CA PRO A 732 -24.85 20.22 21.52
C PRO A 732 -24.70 20.60 20.04
N ARG A 733 -24.52 21.89 19.75
CA ARG A 733 -24.43 22.40 18.37
C ARG A 733 -23.30 21.77 17.55
N ASN A 734 -22.22 21.36 18.20
CA ASN A 734 -21.06 20.77 17.52
C ASN A 734 -21.19 19.24 17.32
N SER A 735 -22.20 18.61 17.91
CA SER A 735 -22.38 17.17 17.78
C SER A 735 -23.01 16.79 16.45
N ARG A 736 -22.63 15.62 15.95
CA ARG A 736 -23.15 15.02 14.72
C ARG A 736 -23.77 13.66 15.04
N VAL A 737 -24.74 13.25 14.22
CA VAL A 737 -25.38 11.93 14.32
C VAL A 737 -25.23 11.20 12.99
N GLY A 738 -24.78 9.95 13.04
CA GLY A 738 -24.59 9.09 11.89
C GLY A 738 -25.40 7.82 12.04
N VAL A 739 -26.00 7.31 10.96
CA VAL A 739 -26.66 6.00 10.93
C VAL A 739 -26.06 5.10 9.86
N VAL A 740 -25.96 3.82 10.18
CA VAL A 740 -25.57 2.74 9.25
C VAL A 740 -26.72 1.75 9.21
N ASN A 741 -27.47 1.66 8.11
CA ASN A 741 -28.66 0.83 8.03
C ASN A 741 -28.46 -0.42 7.16
N VAL A 742 -28.61 -1.61 7.77
CA VAL A 742 -28.58 -2.90 7.07
C VAL A 742 -29.83 -3.68 7.46
N ALA A 743 -30.82 -3.71 6.57
CA ALA A 743 -32.10 -4.36 6.83
C ALA A 743 -32.58 -5.13 5.59
N VAL A 744 -33.32 -6.22 5.82
CA VAL A 744 -33.86 -7.09 4.76
C VAL A 744 -35.33 -7.41 5.06
N GLY A 745 -36.24 -6.89 4.24
CA GLY A 745 -37.68 -7.11 4.35
C GLY A 745 -38.06 -8.58 4.31
N GLY A 746 -39.07 -8.99 5.08
CA GLY A 746 -39.59 -10.37 5.11
C GLY A 746 -38.61 -11.44 5.61
N CYS A 747 -37.36 -11.12 5.97
CA CYS A 747 -36.43 -12.10 6.51
C CYS A 747 -36.79 -12.45 7.96
N ARG A 748 -36.30 -13.57 8.51
CA ARG A 748 -36.28 -13.77 9.96
C ARG A 748 -34.97 -13.23 10.55
N ILE A 749 -34.93 -12.97 11.86
CA ILE A 749 -33.74 -12.42 12.55
C ILE A 749 -32.50 -13.33 12.42
N GLU A 750 -32.70 -14.62 12.22
CA GLU A 750 -31.68 -15.64 11.97
C GLU A 750 -30.81 -15.37 10.74
N LEU A 751 -31.25 -14.51 9.81
CA LEU A 751 -30.42 -14.04 8.70
C LEU A 751 -29.23 -13.20 9.19
N PHE A 752 -29.35 -12.55 10.34
CA PHE A 752 -28.28 -11.77 10.97
C PHE A 752 -27.45 -12.60 11.97
N ASP A 753 -27.67 -13.90 12.08
CA ASP A 753 -26.83 -14.82 12.86
C ASP A 753 -25.90 -15.57 11.91
N THR A 754 -24.59 -15.40 12.08
CA THR A 754 -23.59 -16.04 11.21
C THR A 754 -23.66 -17.57 11.23
N ASP A 755 -24.25 -18.17 12.27
CA ASP A 755 -24.34 -19.62 12.41
C ASP A 755 -25.51 -20.20 11.59
N SER A 756 -26.49 -19.37 11.23
CA SER A 756 -27.69 -19.79 10.48
C SER A 756 -27.86 -19.09 9.14
N CYS A 757 -27.14 -18.00 8.86
CA CYS A 757 -27.30 -17.19 7.64
C CYS A 757 -27.25 -18.02 6.35
N GLU A 758 -26.27 -18.92 6.21
CA GLU A 758 -26.13 -19.75 5.01
C GLU A 758 -27.33 -20.69 4.82
N THR A 759 -27.77 -21.35 5.90
CA THR A 759 -28.95 -22.23 5.87
C THR A 759 -30.23 -21.45 5.54
N VAL A 760 -30.43 -20.28 6.17
CA VAL A 760 -31.59 -19.42 5.92
C VAL A 760 -31.64 -18.98 4.45
N LEU A 761 -30.50 -18.66 3.85
CA LEU A 761 -30.42 -18.27 2.43
C LEU A 761 -30.63 -19.46 1.47
N ALA A 762 -30.14 -20.64 1.84
CA ALA A 762 -30.32 -21.86 1.06
C ALA A 762 -31.80 -22.28 1.00
N GLU A 763 -32.51 -22.19 2.13
CA GLU A 763 -33.92 -22.58 2.26
C GLU A 763 -34.89 -21.44 1.88
N GLY A 764 -34.39 -20.21 1.76
CA GLY A 764 -35.19 -19.01 1.48
C GLY A 764 -35.71 -18.90 0.04
N PRO A 765 -36.64 -17.96 -0.21
CA PRO A 765 -37.09 -17.64 -1.56
C PRO A 765 -36.04 -16.83 -2.35
N ASP A 766 -36.18 -16.81 -3.69
CA ASP A 766 -35.22 -16.12 -4.58
C ASP A 766 -35.07 -14.62 -4.28
N TRP A 767 -36.16 -13.95 -3.92
CA TRP A 767 -36.12 -12.52 -3.58
C TRP A 767 -35.22 -12.26 -2.36
N LEU A 768 -35.22 -13.16 -1.36
CA LEU A 768 -34.41 -13.02 -0.14
C LEU A 768 -32.93 -13.16 -0.45
N ARG A 769 -32.58 -14.13 -1.31
CA ARG A 769 -31.22 -14.30 -1.84
C ARG A 769 -30.78 -13.09 -2.65
N GLY A 770 -31.66 -12.57 -3.51
CA GLY A 770 -31.38 -11.38 -4.34
C GLY A 770 -31.06 -10.15 -3.49
N THR A 771 -31.87 -9.84 -2.49
CA THR A 771 -31.60 -8.72 -1.57
C THR A 771 -30.34 -8.94 -0.75
N SER A 772 -30.13 -10.15 -0.24
CA SER A 772 -28.96 -10.47 0.58
C SER A 772 -27.66 -10.44 -0.22
N ALA A 773 -27.68 -10.74 -1.53
CA ALA A 773 -26.51 -10.65 -2.41
C ALA A 773 -25.93 -9.23 -2.48
N MET A 774 -26.75 -8.19 -2.33
CA MET A 774 -26.26 -6.80 -2.24
C MET A 774 -25.38 -6.56 -1.01
N TYR A 775 -25.58 -7.38 0.03
CA TYR A 775 -24.81 -7.44 1.26
C TYR A 775 -23.80 -8.61 1.26
N ASP A 776 -23.33 -9.04 0.10
CA ASP A 776 -22.41 -10.19 -0.10
C ASP A 776 -22.94 -11.49 0.51
N SER A 777 -24.27 -11.66 0.49
CA SER A 777 -24.98 -12.81 1.09
C SER A 777 -24.72 -12.99 2.58
N ASN A 778 -24.32 -11.93 3.30
CA ASN A 778 -24.13 -11.95 4.74
C ASN A 778 -24.40 -10.56 5.36
N PRO A 779 -25.67 -10.21 5.64
CA PRO A 779 -26.04 -8.92 6.20
C PRO A 779 -25.34 -8.59 7.53
N TYR A 780 -25.10 -9.59 8.39
CA TYR A 780 -24.34 -9.41 9.64
C TYR A 780 -22.90 -8.93 9.37
N LYS A 781 -22.16 -9.65 8.51
CA LYS A 781 -20.78 -9.26 8.15
C LYS A 781 -20.75 -7.90 7.47
N ARG A 782 -21.76 -7.57 6.67
CA ARG A 782 -21.88 -6.23 6.08
C ARG A 782 -22.02 -5.15 7.17
N LEU A 783 -22.91 -5.36 8.14
CA LEU A 783 -23.09 -4.41 9.25
C LEU A 783 -21.79 -4.23 10.05
N VAL A 784 -21.09 -5.32 10.37
CA VAL A 784 -19.78 -5.27 11.05
C VAL A 784 -18.75 -4.51 10.21
N GLY A 785 -18.67 -4.77 8.91
CA GLY A 785 -17.76 -4.08 7.99
C GLY A 785 -18.01 -2.56 7.95
N MET A 786 -19.27 -2.14 7.82
CA MET A 786 -19.64 -0.72 7.81
C MET A 786 -19.48 -0.07 9.19
N ALA A 787 -19.70 -0.81 10.27
CA ALA A 787 -19.45 -0.33 11.63
C ALA A 787 -17.95 -0.07 11.86
N ARG A 788 -17.06 -0.94 11.38
CA ARG A 788 -15.60 -0.72 11.43
C ARG A 788 -15.19 0.53 10.65
N GLU A 789 -15.80 0.76 9.48
CA GLU A 789 -15.55 1.97 8.71
C GLU A 789 -16.07 3.22 9.43
N ALA A 790 -17.28 3.15 9.98
CA ALA A 790 -17.88 4.26 10.72
C ALA A 790 -17.08 4.64 11.99
N LYS A 791 -16.46 3.66 12.65
CA LYS A 791 -15.54 3.88 13.78
C LYS A 791 -14.32 4.71 13.41
N ARG A 792 -13.95 4.85 12.12
CA ARG A 792 -12.88 5.76 11.70
C ARG A 792 -13.30 7.23 11.81
N SER A 793 -14.60 7.51 11.72
CA SER A 793 -15.15 8.87 11.70
C SER A 793 -15.71 9.30 13.05
N GLY A 794 -16.32 8.39 13.80
CA GLY A 794 -17.02 8.71 15.04
C GLY A 794 -17.10 7.53 16.00
N VAL A 795 -17.92 7.67 17.04
CA VAL A 795 -18.06 6.67 18.12
C VAL A 795 -19.42 5.99 18.00
N ILE A 796 -19.45 4.66 18.00
CA ILE A 796 -20.70 3.90 18.05
C ILE A 796 -21.34 4.09 19.43
N LYS A 797 -22.54 4.68 19.48
CA LYS A 797 -23.26 5.04 20.71
C LYS A 797 -24.52 4.22 20.96
N GLY A 798 -24.89 3.32 20.05
CA GLY A 798 -26.04 2.46 20.23
C GLY A 798 -26.39 1.66 18.98
N ILE A 799 -27.28 0.70 19.16
CA ILE A 799 -27.79 -0.18 18.12
C ILE A 799 -29.31 -0.07 18.10
N LEU A 800 -29.89 0.16 16.92
CA LEU A 800 -31.32 0.24 16.69
C LEU A 800 -31.80 -1.01 15.95
N LEU A 801 -32.82 -1.66 16.49
CA LEU A 801 -33.45 -2.85 15.92
C LEU A 801 -34.92 -2.60 15.68
N HIS A 802 -35.43 -2.97 14.51
CA HIS A 802 -36.88 -3.01 14.27
C HIS A 802 -37.26 -4.21 13.39
N GLN A 803 -38.19 -5.04 13.87
CA GLN A 803 -38.60 -6.27 13.20
C GLN A 803 -39.83 -6.07 12.29
N GLY A 804 -40.07 -7.04 11.43
CA GLY A 804 -41.30 -7.19 10.68
C GLY A 804 -42.06 -8.42 11.17
N GLU A 805 -42.88 -8.98 10.30
CA GLU A 805 -43.84 -10.04 10.61
C GLU A 805 -43.20 -11.43 10.84
N SER A 806 -42.01 -11.70 10.29
CA SER A 806 -41.52 -13.07 10.10
C SER A 806 -41.15 -13.83 11.39
N ASN A 807 -40.97 -13.13 12.51
CA ASN A 807 -40.72 -13.73 13.83
C ASN A 807 -41.93 -13.61 14.78
N THR A 808 -43.11 -13.23 14.30
CA THR A 808 -44.30 -13.04 15.14
C THR A 808 -44.60 -14.29 15.99
N GLY A 809 -44.67 -14.11 17.31
CA GLY A 809 -44.96 -15.19 18.27
C GLY A 809 -43.76 -16.07 18.65
N ASP A 810 -42.58 -15.84 18.06
CA ASP A 810 -41.37 -16.62 18.38
C ASP A 810 -40.77 -16.17 19.72
N VAL A 811 -41.02 -16.93 20.78
CA VAL A 811 -40.48 -16.63 22.12
C VAL A 811 -38.95 -16.78 22.21
N THR A 812 -38.32 -17.51 21.29
CA THR A 812 -36.85 -17.68 21.24
C THR A 812 -36.15 -16.48 20.58
N TRP A 813 -36.91 -15.53 20.06
CA TRP A 813 -36.39 -14.30 19.45
C TRP A 813 -35.49 -13.51 20.41
N LEU A 814 -35.80 -13.50 21.71
CA LEU A 814 -35.01 -12.83 22.75
C LEU A 814 -33.57 -13.35 22.81
N ASP A 815 -33.39 -14.68 22.76
CA ASP A 815 -32.08 -15.33 22.80
C ASP A 815 -31.29 -15.08 21.50
N LYS A 816 -31.98 -15.12 20.35
CA LYS A 816 -31.39 -14.84 19.04
C LYS A 816 -30.87 -13.41 18.96
N VAL A 817 -31.65 -12.43 19.41
CA VAL A 817 -31.23 -11.03 19.47
C VAL A 817 -30.09 -10.82 20.46
N GLY A 818 -30.16 -11.43 21.65
CA GLY A 818 -29.08 -11.36 22.64
C GLY A 818 -27.77 -11.91 22.09
N LYS A 819 -27.83 -13.04 21.37
CA LYS A 819 -26.67 -13.63 20.68
C LYS A 819 -26.07 -12.68 19.64
N ILE A 820 -26.90 -12.11 18.76
CA ILE A 820 -26.44 -11.17 17.71
C ILE A 820 -25.83 -9.92 18.33
N TYR A 821 -26.45 -9.34 19.36
CA TYR A 821 -25.94 -8.19 20.09
C TYR A 821 -24.57 -8.48 20.72
N ASN A 822 -24.45 -9.58 21.48
CA ASN A 822 -23.19 -9.94 22.13
C ASN A 822 -22.08 -10.18 21.10
N ARG A 823 -22.42 -10.76 19.94
CA ARG A 823 -21.45 -10.93 18.84
C ARG A 823 -21.04 -9.60 18.21
N LEU A 824 -21.98 -8.66 17.99
CA LEU A 824 -21.64 -7.30 17.52
C LEU A 824 -20.72 -6.58 18.50
N ILE A 825 -21.00 -6.67 19.80
CA ILE A 825 -20.16 -6.10 20.85
C ILE A 825 -18.74 -6.68 20.79
N ALA A 826 -18.62 -8.00 20.68
CA ALA A 826 -17.32 -8.68 20.58
C ALA A 826 -16.57 -8.33 19.28
N ASP A 827 -17.21 -8.50 18.12
CA ASP A 827 -16.59 -8.33 16.80
C ASP A 827 -16.14 -6.89 16.50
N LEU A 828 -16.75 -5.92 17.20
CA LEU A 828 -16.44 -4.49 17.09
C LEU A 828 -15.63 -3.96 18.28
N GLY A 829 -15.34 -4.78 19.29
CA GLY A 829 -14.64 -4.37 20.51
C GLY A 829 -15.33 -3.21 21.20
N LEU A 830 -16.64 -3.31 21.40
CA LEU A 830 -17.47 -2.28 22.04
C LEU A 830 -17.65 -2.60 23.53
N ASP A 831 -17.92 -1.57 24.32
CA ASP A 831 -18.32 -1.75 25.71
C ASP A 831 -19.86 -1.85 25.78
N PRO A 832 -20.41 -2.99 26.22
CA PRO A 832 -21.86 -3.19 26.28
C PRO A 832 -22.56 -2.25 27.27
N GLN A 833 -21.85 -1.59 28.19
CA GLN A 833 -22.42 -0.55 29.08
C GLN A 833 -22.64 0.78 28.35
N ASN A 834 -21.85 1.04 27.31
CA ASN A 834 -21.84 2.29 26.55
C ASN A 834 -22.62 2.22 25.23
N VAL A 835 -23.01 1.01 24.80
CA VAL A 835 -23.70 0.77 23.52
C VAL A 835 -25.02 0.05 23.76
N PRO A 836 -26.10 0.76 24.10
CA PRO A 836 -27.41 0.14 24.31
C PRO A 836 -28.03 -0.41 23.02
N LEU A 837 -28.90 -1.41 23.18
CA LEU A 837 -29.79 -1.91 22.12
C LEU A 837 -31.19 -1.34 22.30
N ILE A 838 -31.73 -0.68 21.28
CA ILE A 838 -33.08 -0.11 21.30
C ILE A 838 -33.91 -0.84 20.25
N ALA A 839 -34.98 -1.53 20.68
CA ALA A 839 -35.87 -2.26 19.80
C ALA A 839 -37.25 -1.59 19.73
N GLY A 840 -37.95 -1.72 18.61
CA GLY A 840 -39.31 -1.20 18.44
C GLY A 840 -40.35 -2.29 18.47
N GLU A 841 -41.51 -1.97 19.02
CA GLU A 841 -42.71 -2.80 18.92
C GLU A 841 -43.21 -2.88 17.47
N MET A 842 -43.84 -4.01 17.12
CA MET A 842 -44.63 -4.16 15.90
C MET A 842 -45.84 -3.25 15.95
N LEU A 843 -46.47 -3.01 14.80
CA LEU A 843 -47.68 -2.18 14.72
C LEU A 843 -48.68 -2.57 15.83
N ALA A 844 -49.13 -1.57 16.58
CA ALA A 844 -50.01 -1.77 17.72
C ALA A 844 -51.37 -2.34 17.28
N GLY A 845 -51.98 -3.15 18.14
CA GLY A 845 -53.27 -3.78 17.84
C GLY A 845 -54.38 -2.73 17.61
N GLU A 846 -54.36 -1.64 18.37
CA GLU A 846 -55.30 -0.53 18.20
C GLU A 846 -55.14 0.25 16.88
N GLU A 847 -53.99 0.13 16.22
CA GLU A 847 -53.68 0.74 14.92
C GLU A 847 -53.82 -0.27 13.76
N GLY A 848 -54.45 -1.43 14.01
CA GLY A 848 -54.68 -2.48 13.00
C GLY A 848 -53.54 -3.50 12.85
N GLY A 849 -52.61 -3.55 13.81
CA GLY A 849 -51.45 -4.44 13.77
C GLY A 849 -51.78 -5.93 13.85
N LEU A 850 -51.46 -6.67 12.80
CA LEU A 850 -51.63 -8.14 12.74
C LEU A 850 -50.59 -8.89 13.58
N CYS A 851 -49.43 -8.27 13.80
CA CYS A 851 -48.30 -8.84 14.53
C CYS A 851 -48.17 -8.33 15.97
N ALA A 852 -49.20 -7.64 16.50
CA ALA A 852 -49.18 -7.04 17.84
C ALA A 852 -48.95 -8.08 18.97
N SER A 853 -49.23 -9.36 18.73
CA SER A 853 -48.92 -10.46 19.65
C SER A 853 -47.42 -10.65 19.91
N MET A 854 -46.56 -10.08 19.06
CA MET A 854 -45.11 -10.05 19.26
C MET A 854 -44.67 -9.03 20.32
N ASN A 855 -45.45 -7.96 20.55
CA ASN A 855 -45.05 -6.85 21.43
C ASN A 855 -44.80 -7.29 22.88
N PRO A 856 -45.60 -8.17 23.51
CA PRO A 856 -45.28 -8.74 24.83
C PRO A 856 -43.95 -9.50 24.88
N ILE A 857 -43.49 -10.08 23.76
CA ILE A 857 -42.18 -10.74 23.68
C ILE A 857 -41.07 -9.68 23.58
N VAL A 858 -41.20 -8.71 22.66
CA VAL A 858 -40.21 -7.62 22.50
C VAL A 858 -40.03 -6.83 23.79
N ASN A 859 -41.11 -6.59 24.53
CA ASN A 859 -41.10 -5.86 25.81
C ASN A 859 -40.27 -6.54 26.92
N ARG A 860 -39.84 -7.79 26.72
CA ARG A 860 -38.95 -8.53 27.62
C ARG A 860 -37.48 -8.48 27.19
N LEU A 861 -37.09 -7.65 26.23
CA LEU A 861 -35.72 -7.54 25.73
C LEU A 861 -34.66 -7.34 26.82
N SER A 862 -35.00 -6.61 27.89
CA SER A 862 -34.10 -6.40 29.03
C SER A 862 -33.71 -7.68 29.78
N GLU A 863 -34.45 -8.78 29.61
CA GLU A 863 -34.13 -10.10 30.18
C GLU A 863 -32.86 -10.70 29.55
N THR A 864 -32.60 -10.44 28.26
CA THR A 864 -31.43 -10.97 27.54
C THR A 864 -30.37 -9.92 27.25
N VAL A 865 -30.76 -8.64 27.11
CA VAL A 865 -29.84 -7.51 26.90
C VAL A 865 -30.12 -6.44 27.97
N PRO A 866 -29.44 -6.45 29.13
CA PRO A 866 -29.75 -5.56 30.23
C PRO A 866 -29.66 -4.06 29.90
N ASN A 867 -28.70 -3.67 29.04
CA ASN A 867 -28.57 -2.30 28.54
C ASN A 867 -29.44 -2.10 27.29
N SER A 868 -30.76 -2.19 27.44
CA SER A 868 -31.71 -2.04 26.33
C SER A 868 -32.93 -1.20 26.69
N ALA A 869 -33.65 -0.75 25.66
CA ALA A 869 -34.96 -0.14 25.77
C ALA A 869 -35.88 -0.62 24.64
N VAL A 870 -37.19 -0.57 24.90
CA VAL A 870 -38.21 -0.86 23.90
C VAL A 870 -39.02 0.41 23.61
N VAL A 871 -39.19 0.70 22.32
CA VAL A 871 -39.94 1.84 21.80
C VAL A 871 -41.36 1.39 21.52
N SER A 872 -42.31 1.99 22.23
CA SER A 872 -43.72 1.66 22.05
C SER A 872 -44.28 2.17 20.72
N SER A 873 -45.07 1.31 20.09
CA SER A 873 -45.82 1.58 18.85
C SER A 873 -47.20 2.21 19.10
N ALA A 874 -47.64 2.31 20.35
CA ALA A 874 -48.96 2.81 20.70
C ALA A 874 -49.21 4.22 20.13
N GLY A 875 -50.30 4.39 19.38
CA GLY A 875 -50.66 5.63 18.70
C GLY A 875 -49.80 6.00 17.48
N CYS A 876 -48.93 5.10 17.00
CA CYS A 876 -48.21 5.28 15.74
C CYS A 876 -49.05 4.75 14.58
N LYS A 877 -49.50 5.63 13.68
CA LYS A 877 -50.45 5.29 12.61
C LYS A 877 -49.99 4.13 11.72
N GLY A 878 -50.81 3.09 11.64
CA GLY A 878 -50.60 1.89 10.84
C GLY A 878 -50.91 2.03 9.36
N ALA A 879 -50.14 1.35 8.52
CA ALA A 879 -50.43 1.19 7.10
C ALA A 879 -51.59 0.20 6.88
N PRO A 880 -52.30 0.27 5.73
CA PRO A 880 -53.45 -0.60 5.46
C PRO A 880 -53.14 -2.10 5.42
N ASP A 881 -51.86 -2.49 5.28
CA ASP A 881 -51.44 -3.89 5.30
C ASP A 881 -51.43 -4.52 6.71
N GLY A 882 -51.54 -3.71 7.77
CA GLY A 882 -51.51 -4.15 9.16
C GLY A 882 -50.15 -4.68 9.63
N LEU A 883 -49.09 -4.52 8.84
CA LEU A 883 -47.72 -4.97 9.15
C LEU A 883 -46.76 -3.79 9.35
N HIS A 884 -46.98 -2.71 8.60
CA HIS A 884 -46.09 -1.55 8.56
C HIS A 884 -46.74 -0.28 9.10
N PHE A 885 -45.95 0.76 9.25
CA PHE A 885 -46.41 2.08 9.66
C PHE A 885 -46.59 2.99 8.43
N THR A 886 -47.47 3.98 8.55
CA THR A 886 -47.50 5.09 7.58
C THR A 886 -46.24 5.95 7.71
N ALA A 887 -46.01 6.88 6.77
CA ALA A 887 -44.93 7.87 6.90
C ALA A 887 -45.04 8.64 8.24
N GLU A 888 -46.26 9.05 8.64
CA GLU A 888 -46.51 9.68 9.95
C GLU A 888 -46.14 8.77 11.13
N GLY A 889 -46.50 7.48 11.06
CA GLY A 889 -46.15 6.49 12.08
C GLY A 889 -44.64 6.29 12.23
N TYR A 890 -43.89 6.19 11.12
CA TYR A 890 -42.43 6.07 11.16
C TYR A 890 -41.75 7.32 11.70
N ARG A 891 -42.26 8.53 11.40
CA ARG A 891 -41.77 9.78 11.99
C ARG A 891 -41.87 9.74 13.50
N GLU A 892 -43.03 9.33 14.01
CA GLU A 892 -43.30 9.27 15.45
C GLU A 892 -42.44 8.20 16.14
N LEU A 893 -42.36 7.01 15.56
CA LEU A 893 -41.43 5.97 16.03
C LEU A 893 -40.00 6.48 16.10
N GLY A 894 -39.50 7.11 15.04
CA GLY A 894 -38.15 7.67 14.99
C GLY A 894 -37.88 8.65 16.15
N ARG A 895 -38.82 9.55 16.46
CA ARG A 895 -38.70 10.45 17.62
C ARG A 895 -38.59 9.67 18.93
N ARG A 896 -39.42 8.65 19.11
CA ARG A 896 -39.40 7.82 20.33
C ARG A 896 -38.12 6.99 20.47
N TYR A 897 -37.52 6.53 19.37
CA TYR A 897 -36.17 5.95 19.40
C TYR A 897 -35.14 6.94 19.94
N ALA A 898 -35.21 8.21 19.54
CA ALA A 898 -34.29 9.23 20.04
C ALA A 898 -34.50 9.50 21.53
N GLU A 899 -35.75 9.56 21.99
CA GLU A 899 -36.10 9.68 23.41
C GLU A 899 -35.59 8.50 24.24
N ALA A 900 -35.75 7.27 23.74
CA ALA A 900 -35.26 6.06 24.41
C ALA A 900 -33.75 6.10 24.61
N VAL A 901 -32.98 6.43 23.56
CA VAL A 901 -31.52 6.61 23.64
C VAL A 901 -31.13 7.67 24.69
N MET A 902 -31.82 8.81 24.68
CA MET A 902 -31.55 9.89 25.63
C MET A 902 -31.91 9.52 27.08
N SER A 903 -32.93 8.69 27.29
CA SER A 903 -33.34 8.23 28.61
C SER A 903 -32.31 7.27 29.23
N LEU A 904 -31.74 6.37 28.44
CA LEU A 904 -30.70 5.44 28.89
C LEU A 904 -29.40 6.17 29.21
N GLY A 905 -29.03 7.16 28.39
CA GLY A 905 -27.83 7.98 28.63
C GLY A 905 -27.85 8.80 29.93
N LYS A 906 -29.03 9.03 30.53
CA LYS A 906 -29.17 9.69 31.86
C LYS A 906 -29.08 8.71 33.03
N LYS A 907 -29.35 7.42 32.83
CA LYS A 907 -29.26 6.39 33.89
C LYS A 907 -27.82 5.91 34.14
N ASN A 908 -26.94 6.06 33.15
CA ASN A 908 -25.54 5.61 33.19
C ASN A 908 -24.54 6.74 33.50
N LYS A 909 -25.02 7.93 33.87
CA LYS A 909 -24.23 9.01 34.49
C LYS A 909 -24.55 9.06 35.97
#